data_AF-A0AA51DV78-F1
#
_entry.id   AF-A0AA51DV78-F1
#
_cell.length_a   1.000
_cell.length_b   1.000
_cell.length_c   1.000
_cell.angle_alpha   90.00
_cell.angle_beta   90.00
_cell.angle_gamma   90.00
#
_symmetry.space_group_name_H-M   'P 1'
#
loop_
_entity.id
_entity.type
_entity.pdbx_description
1 polymer ?
#
loop_
_entity_poly.entity_id
_entity_poly.type
_entity_poly.pdbx_seq_one_letter_code
_entity_poly.pdbx_strand_id
1 'polypeptide(L)'
;MKTFSHRNLNNRGVSFLLVVIALGFISVLGTIVATAAVKNITMKTVDKKSKEDFYSAEAALEEIKAGITEITANVMADSYETVLKEYSSTNTAQRNKIFINTFLDGIKMELQVSPSDQIIPAAVIKDLLKETKKAENSHNGAEIIGTPVFKDTLKNDKSVMIQNIKVVYSLDGYTQSITTDLKITVPDISSRKSTTGFAHMPYKDFALIGNQAITAGFSSHNIKGSVYAGADGLLVSNEGNTMKINGTKIISAGNIEAMDKSKLLINGNGAEIWATNLITSGSDKKANTNLETSLRIDGHCYIKDDLILDAKKSKVELTGEYYGYSNGTDAASNSAIMINAINSSLQLKGLSKLYLAGRAFISMDNTNVTYELDQEHGVSDRANSNILTGESLIVKGSQGAYLLPDKFISAGHNPITWDEYTNYYNNPDKDLIKLTEDSIVFTNPSISAEESKLYYYVDPVKPFKKEFYKFGLDSNVVYFYLNFKSKEAATDYLKNYEICYPGKIYNGFPITEITINHSPDTVNSAGNLLTYEDSLKITPGNNGLFTNNYELQYSNLSKTLEKNITGEGTVFDYLIHGDRIKEDGALKGGQALLINNGYYYVNVVDNRSFGVPLFFKETNKEGIIIATGDIEVCSDFKGLIISGGKITLYNGANLNADSELISSILSENAKVRRYFKEFDTNNEDETGASFQKFAITDLIQYENWKKK
;
A
#
# COMPACT_ATOMS: atom_id res chain seq x y z
N MET A 1 -120.58 -11.28 -55.99
CA MET A 1 -120.78 -12.70 -56.33
C MET A 1 -119.46 -13.25 -56.87
N LYS A 2 -119.05 -14.46 -56.44
CA LYS A 2 -117.75 -15.16 -56.61
C LYS A 2 -116.68 -14.93 -55.53
N THR A 3 -116.78 -15.80 -54.52
CA THR A 3 -115.75 -16.25 -53.58
C THR A 3 -114.59 -16.96 -54.29
N PHE A 4 -113.34 -16.64 -53.94
CA PHE A 4 -112.16 -17.47 -54.22
C PHE A 4 -111.30 -17.65 -52.95
N SER A 5 -111.52 -18.80 -52.31
CA SER A 5 -110.55 -19.69 -51.66
C SER A 5 -109.23 -19.08 -51.13
N HIS A 6 -109.11 -18.95 -49.80
CA HIS A 6 -107.82 -18.94 -49.10
C HIS A 6 -107.10 -20.29 -49.27
N ARG A 7 -106.01 -20.30 -50.04
CA ARG A 7 -105.00 -21.38 -49.98
C ARG A 7 -104.03 -21.05 -48.85
N ASN A 8 -104.12 -21.79 -47.74
CA ASN A 8 -103.06 -21.86 -46.73
C ASN A 8 -101.81 -22.47 -47.41
N LEU A 9 -100.90 -21.61 -47.86
CA LEU A 9 -99.55 -22.02 -48.24
C LEU A 9 -98.83 -22.40 -46.95
N ASN A 10 -98.61 -23.70 -46.81
CA ASN A 10 -98.01 -24.34 -45.66
C ASN A 10 -96.52 -23.96 -45.60
N ASN A 11 -96.19 -22.84 -44.96
CA ASN A 11 -94.82 -22.30 -44.82
C ASN A 11 -93.88 -23.14 -43.92
N ARG A 12 -94.27 -24.37 -43.55
CA ARG A 12 -93.44 -25.23 -42.68
C ARG A 12 -92.08 -25.59 -43.31
N GLY A 13 -92.01 -25.72 -44.63
CA GLY A 13 -90.75 -25.97 -45.35
C GLY A 13 -89.83 -24.75 -45.43
N VAL A 14 -90.40 -23.54 -45.65
CA VAL A 14 -89.64 -22.28 -45.69
C VAL A 14 -89.14 -21.91 -44.29
N SER A 15 -89.96 -22.08 -43.25
CA SER A 15 -89.53 -21.88 -41.86
C SER A 15 -88.42 -22.85 -41.44
N PHE A 16 -88.50 -24.14 -41.82
CA PHE A 16 -87.43 -25.10 -41.55
C PHE A 16 -86.14 -24.76 -42.31
N LEU A 17 -86.23 -24.41 -43.60
CA LEU A 17 -85.07 -24.00 -44.40
C LEU A 17 -84.42 -22.72 -43.83
N LEU A 18 -85.22 -21.74 -43.40
CA LEU A 18 -84.75 -20.48 -42.82
C LEU A 18 -84.08 -20.73 -41.46
N VAL A 19 -84.60 -21.66 -40.65
CA VAL A 19 -83.95 -22.09 -39.40
C VAL A 19 -82.63 -22.81 -39.66
N VAL A 20 -82.55 -23.71 -40.65
CA VAL A 20 -81.30 -24.41 -41.00
C VAL A 20 -80.25 -23.45 -41.56
N ILE A 21 -80.66 -22.52 -42.42
CA ILE A 21 -79.77 -21.46 -42.94
C ILE A 21 -79.30 -20.54 -41.81
N ALA A 22 -80.20 -20.12 -40.91
CA ALA A 22 -79.85 -19.30 -39.75
C ALA A 22 -78.89 -20.03 -38.79
N LEU A 23 -79.11 -21.32 -38.52
CA LEU A 23 -78.19 -22.16 -37.75
C LEU A 23 -76.84 -22.32 -38.44
N GLY A 24 -76.83 -22.46 -39.77
CA GLY A 24 -75.62 -22.43 -40.59
C GLY A 24 -74.84 -21.13 -40.41
N PHE A 25 -75.51 -19.97 -40.54
CA PHE A 25 -74.87 -18.67 -40.32
C PHE A 25 -74.34 -18.50 -38.90
N ILE A 26 -75.10 -18.91 -37.87
CA ILE A 26 -74.66 -18.84 -36.47
C ILE A 26 -73.43 -19.74 -36.24
N SER A 27 -73.38 -20.93 -36.83
CA SER A 27 -72.24 -21.84 -36.71
C SER A 27 -70.97 -21.30 -37.39
N VAL A 28 -71.13 -20.67 -38.57
CA VAL A 28 -70.03 -20.02 -39.29
C VAL A 28 -69.54 -18.81 -38.49
N LEU A 29 -70.46 -17.98 -37.97
CA LEU A 29 -70.12 -16.83 -37.14
C LEU A 29 -69.38 -17.26 -35.86
N GLY A 30 -69.87 -18.31 -35.19
CA GLY A 30 -69.26 -18.89 -34.01
C GLY A 30 -67.85 -19.41 -34.28
N THR A 31 -67.65 -20.07 -35.43
CA THR A 31 -66.32 -20.56 -35.85
C THR A 31 -65.36 -19.42 -36.15
N ILE A 32 -65.82 -18.33 -36.79
CA ILE A 32 -65.01 -17.15 -37.06
C ILE A 32 -64.58 -16.48 -35.75
N VAL A 33 -65.52 -16.29 -34.81
CA VAL A 33 -65.23 -15.69 -33.50
C VAL A 33 -64.28 -16.57 -32.68
N ALA A 34 -64.49 -17.89 -32.65
CA ALA A 34 -63.60 -18.83 -31.97
C ALA A 34 -62.20 -18.84 -32.59
N THR A 35 -62.10 -18.82 -33.93
CA THR A 35 -60.80 -18.75 -34.63
C THR A 35 -60.09 -17.43 -34.37
N ALA A 36 -60.82 -16.31 -34.35
CA ALA A 36 -60.28 -15.00 -34.01
C ALA A 36 -59.80 -14.95 -32.55
N ALA A 37 -60.55 -15.56 -31.62
CA ALA A 37 -60.18 -15.67 -30.21
C ALA A 37 -58.92 -16.54 -30.03
N VAL A 38 -58.85 -17.70 -30.69
CA VAL A 38 -57.66 -18.56 -30.67
C VAL A 38 -56.45 -17.84 -31.25
N LYS A 39 -56.60 -17.17 -32.41
CA LYS A 39 -55.52 -16.36 -33.01
C LYS A 39 -55.07 -15.22 -32.08
N ASN A 40 -55.99 -14.57 -31.38
CA ASN A 40 -55.66 -13.50 -30.44
C ASN A 40 -54.92 -14.07 -29.21
N ILE A 41 -55.32 -15.23 -28.69
CA ILE A 41 -54.63 -15.90 -27.58
C ILE A 41 -53.22 -16.36 -28.01
N THR A 42 -53.08 -16.98 -29.18
CA THR A 42 -51.77 -17.40 -29.68
C THR A 42 -50.88 -16.21 -29.99
N MET A 43 -51.41 -15.14 -30.58
CA MET A 43 -50.69 -13.89 -30.82
C MET A 43 -50.24 -13.23 -29.52
N LYS A 44 -51.10 -13.15 -28.49
CA LYS A 44 -50.71 -12.64 -27.16
C LYS A 44 -49.68 -13.52 -26.45
N THR A 45 -49.74 -14.83 -26.64
CA THR A 45 -48.76 -15.77 -26.05
C THR A 45 -47.40 -15.63 -26.74
N VAL A 46 -47.38 -15.51 -28.07
CA VAL A 46 -46.17 -15.22 -28.86
C VAL A 46 -45.61 -13.84 -28.51
N ASP A 47 -46.45 -12.81 -28.38
CA ASP A 47 -46.02 -11.48 -27.95
C ASP A 47 -45.44 -11.48 -26.54
N LYS A 48 -46.01 -12.26 -25.61
CA LYS A 48 -45.48 -12.40 -24.25
C LYS A 48 -44.10 -13.09 -24.26
N LYS A 49 -43.97 -14.23 -24.94
CA LYS A 49 -42.69 -14.96 -25.06
C LYS A 49 -41.62 -14.12 -25.78
N SER A 50 -41.99 -13.45 -26.87
CA SER A 50 -41.13 -12.51 -27.61
C SER A 50 -40.60 -11.36 -26.73
N LYS A 51 -41.40 -10.90 -25.75
CA LYS A 51 -40.94 -9.93 -24.75
C LYS A 51 -39.98 -10.56 -23.73
N GLU A 52 -40.24 -11.77 -23.25
CA GLU A 52 -39.36 -12.49 -22.31
C GLU A 52 -37.99 -12.81 -22.96
N ASP A 53 -37.97 -13.30 -24.20
CA ASP A 53 -36.74 -13.58 -24.96
C ASP A 53 -35.92 -12.32 -25.26
N PHE A 54 -36.60 -11.18 -25.37
CA PHE A 54 -35.96 -9.88 -25.58
C PHE A 54 -35.19 -9.41 -24.34
N TYR A 55 -35.77 -9.56 -23.13
CA TYR A 55 -35.05 -9.24 -21.90
C TYR A 55 -33.78 -10.09 -21.75
N SER A 56 -33.79 -11.33 -22.25
CA SER A 56 -32.61 -12.21 -22.27
C SER A 56 -31.56 -11.77 -23.29
N ALA A 57 -31.97 -11.31 -24.47
CA ALA A 57 -31.05 -10.73 -25.46
C ALA A 57 -30.44 -9.40 -24.99
N GLU A 58 -31.21 -8.59 -24.26
CA GLU A 58 -30.71 -7.37 -23.60
C GLU A 58 -29.73 -7.72 -22.46
N ALA A 59 -30.02 -8.72 -21.65
CA ALA A 59 -29.10 -9.19 -20.60
C ALA A 59 -27.74 -9.61 -21.19
N ALA A 60 -27.75 -10.32 -22.33
CA ALA A 60 -26.51 -10.67 -23.04
C ALA A 60 -25.74 -9.44 -23.53
N LEU A 61 -26.46 -8.39 -23.97
CA LEU A 61 -25.88 -7.11 -24.36
C LEU A 61 -25.26 -6.37 -23.17
N GLU A 62 -25.89 -6.45 -21.99
CA GLU A 62 -25.40 -5.87 -20.74
C GLU A 62 -24.14 -6.57 -20.25
N GLU A 63 -24.07 -7.91 -20.35
CA GLU A 63 -22.85 -8.68 -20.06
C GLU A 63 -21.69 -8.27 -20.96
N ILE A 64 -21.93 -8.13 -22.27
CA ILE A 64 -20.91 -7.64 -23.21
C ILE A 64 -20.46 -6.23 -22.82
N LYS A 65 -21.40 -5.33 -22.52
CA LYS A 65 -21.06 -3.96 -22.09
C LYS A 65 -20.23 -3.99 -20.80
N ALA A 66 -20.57 -4.82 -19.82
CA ALA A 66 -19.82 -4.97 -18.58
C ALA A 66 -18.40 -5.51 -18.83
N GLY A 67 -18.24 -6.53 -19.68
CA GLY A 67 -16.92 -7.05 -20.06
C GLY A 67 -16.04 -6.02 -20.77
N ILE A 68 -16.61 -5.24 -21.70
CA ILE A 68 -15.89 -4.12 -22.34
C ILE A 68 -15.57 -3.03 -21.33
N THR A 69 -16.41 -2.81 -20.31
CA THR A 69 -16.15 -1.86 -19.21
C THR A 69 -14.94 -2.29 -18.39
N GLU A 70 -14.83 -3.57 -18.06
CA GLU A 70 -13.71 -4.16 -17.33
C GLU A 70 -12.39 -4.03 -18.12
N ILE A 71 -12.40 -4.41 -19.40
CA ILE A 71 -11.25 -4.23 -20.31
C ILE A 71 -10.83 -2.76 -20.37
N THR A 72 -11.81 -1.86 -20.54
CA THR A 72 -11.56 -0.42 -20.62
C THR A 72 -10.92 0.13 -19.34
N ALA A 73 -11.34 -0.34 -18.17
CA ALA A 73 -10.79 0.09 -16.88
C ALA A 73 -9.34 -0.37 -16.70
N ASN A 74 -9.02 -1.61 -17.07
CA ASN A 74 -7.67 -2.15 -16.97
C ASN A 74 -6.71 -1.43 -17.94
N VAL A 75 -7.08 -1.31 -19.22
CA VAL A 75 -6.28 -0.59 -20.22
C VAL A 75 -6.09 0.88 -19.85
N MET A 76 -7.11 1.51 -19.25
CA MET A 76 -6.98 2.87 -18.73
C MET A 76 -5.91 2.98 -17.65
N ALA A 77 -5.86 2.03 -16.70
CA ALA A 77 -4.84 1.98 -15.65
C ALA A 77 -3.43 1.83 -16.24
N ASP A 78 -3.23 0.92 -17.19
CA ASP A 78 -1.94 0.68 -17.84
C ASP A 78 -1.46 1.90 -18.66
N SER A 79 -2.41 2.59 -19.30
CA SER A 79 -2.14 3.81 -20.06
C SER A 79 -1.72 4.96 -19.16
N TYR A 80 -2.32 5.07 -17.97
CA TYR A 80 -1.88 6.02 -16.95
C TYR A 80 -0.48 5.66 -16.45
N GLU A 81 -0.19 4.39 -16.18
CA GLU A 81 1.15 3.94 -15.75
C GLU A 81 2.23 4.31 -16.78
N THR A 82 1.93 4.13 -18.07
CA THR A 82 2.85 4.47 -19.17
C THR A 82 3.14 5.96 -19.23
N VAL A 83 2.12 6.82 -19.09
CA VAL A 83 2.33 8.27 -19.04
C VAL A 83 3.12 8.70 -17.81
N LEU A 84 2.92 8.02 -16.67
CA LEU A 84 3.64 8.31 -15.43
C LEU A 84 5.14 7.99 -15.54
N LYS A 85 5.52 6.95 -16.30
CA LYS A 85 6.94 6.62 -16.56
C LYS A 85 7.67 7.72 -17.33
N GLU A 86 6.98 8.42 -18.24
CA GLU A 86 7.56 9.48 -19.08
C GLU A 86 7.21 10.90 -18.61
N TYR A 87 6.64 11.04 -17.42
CA TYR A 87 6.05 12.31 -16.94
C TYR A 87 7.07 13.44 -16.84
N SER A 88 8.30 13.11 -16.40
CA SER A 88 9.39 14.07 -16.16
C SER A 88 10.03 14.62 -17.43
N SER A 89 9.87 13.95 -18.57
CA SER A 89 10.53 14.28 -19.85
C SER A 89 9.59 14.87 -20.90
N THR A 90 8.28 14.97 -20.61
CA THR A 90 7.25 15.33 -21.60
C THR A 90 6.31 16.41 -21.08
N ASN A 91 5.79 17.27 -21.97
CA ASN A 91 4.80 18.30 -21.61
C ASN A 91 3.35 17.79 -21.66
N THR A 92 2.37 18.58 -21.19
CA THR A 92 0.95 18.17 -21.10
C THR A 92 0.36 17.68 -22.43
N ALA A 93 0.70 18.31 -23.54
CA ALA A 93 0.19 17.90 -24.86
C ALA A 93 0.80 16.58 -25.33
N GLN A 94 2.10 16.37 -25.05
CA GLN A 94 2.80 15.11 -25.34
C GLN A 94 2.28 13.98 -24.46
N ARG A 95 2.03 14.23 -23.17
CA ARG A 95 1.44 13.26 -22.23
C ARG A 95 0.04 12.82 -22.65
N ASN A 96 -0.80 13.76 -23.07
CA ASN A 96 -2.12 13.44 -23.62
C ASN A 96 -2.01 12.55 -24.87
N LYS A 97 -1.03 12.82 -25.73
CA LYS A 97 -0.79 12.00 -26.93
C LYS A 97 -0.29 10.60 -26.59
N ILE A 98 0.63 10.47 -25.62
CA ILE A 98 1.12 9.17 -25.12
C ILE A 98 -0.05 8.38 -24.54
N PHE A 99 -0.84 8.99 -23.65
CA PHE A 99 -2.02 8.36 -23.06
C PHE A 99 -2.97 7.82 -24.12
N ILE A 100 -3.39 8.67 -25.06
CA ILE A 100 -4.35 8.31 -26.11
C ILE A 100 -3.80 7.15 -26.95
N ASN A 101 -2.52 7.20 -27.34
CA ASN A 101 -1.91 6.14 -28.14
C ASN A 101 -1.84 4.82 -27.37
N THR A 102 -1.35 4.83 -26.12
CA THR A 102 -1.26 3.63 -25.28
C THR A 102 -2.63 3.04 -25.00
N PHE A 103 -3.64 3.90 -24.74
CA PHE A 103 -5.01 3.48 -24.51
C PHE A 103 -5.61 2.79 -25.74
N LEU A 104 -5.42 3.37 -26.92
CA LEU A 104 -5.86 2.75 -28.17
C LEU A 104 -5.19 1.41 -28.43
N ASP A 105 -3.88 1.34 -28.23
CA ASP A 105 -3.10 0.13 -28.48
C ASP A 105 -3.51 -0.98 -27.49
N GLY A 106 -3.74 -0.63 -26.23
CA GLY A 106 -4.26 -1.56 -25.22
C GLY A 106 -5.65 -2.09 -25.56
N ILE A 107 -6.61 -1.23 -25.96
CA ILE A 107 -7.94 -1.70 -26.35
C ILE A 107 -7.85 -2.60 -27.60
N LYS A 108 -7.03 -2.25 -28.58
CA LYS A 108 -6.83 -3.07 -29.79
C LYS A 108 -6.21 -4.43 -29.45
N MET A 109 -5.27 -4.45 -28.51
CA MET A 109 -4.62 -5.68 -28.06
C MET A 109 -5.60 -6.60 -27.33
N GLU A 110 -6.33 -6.09 -26.33
CA GLU A 110 -7.30 -6.87 -25.55
C GLU A 110 -8.46 -7.39 -26.41
N LEU A 111 -8.92 -6.58 -27.38
CA LEU A 111 -9.97 -6.99 -28.32
C LEU A 111 -9.44 -7.78 -29.52
N GLN A 112 -8.14 -8.04 -29.60
CA GLN A 112 -7.48 -8.74 -30.71
C GLN A 112 -7.84 -8.17 -32.10
N VAL A 113 -7.86 -6.84 -32.19
CA VAL A 113 -8.24 -6.12 -33.41
C VAL A 113 -7.21 -6.41 -34.51
N SER A 114 -7.70 -6.92 -35.63
CA SER A 114 -6.87 -7.18 -36.81
C SER A 114 -6.26 -5.87 -37.36
N PRO A 115 -4.93 -5.79 -37.54
CA PRO A 115 -4.29 -4.57 -38.01
C PRO A 115 -4.74 -4.11 -39.41
N SER A 116 -5.11 -5.02 -40.30
CA SER A 116 -5.39 -4.71 -41.72
C SER A 116 -6.81 -4.25 -42.01
N ASP A 117 -7.80 -4.85 -41.36
CA ASP A 117 -9.23 -4.64 -41.62
C ASP A 117 -10.02 -4.19 -40.39
N GLN A 118 -9.35 -4.02 -39.25
CA GLN A 118 -9.92 -3.59 -37.97
C GLN A 118 -11.04 -4.52 -37.47
N ILE A 119 -11.06 -5.77 -37.92
CA ILE A 119 -12.03 -6.77 -37.49
C ILE A 119 -11.68 -7.26 -36.08
N ILE A 120 -12.70 -7.39 -35.22
CA ILE A 120 -12.61 -8.05 -33.92
C ILE A 120 -13.13 -9.49 -34.09
N PRO A 121 -12.36 -10.52 -33.69
CA PRO A 121 -12.83 -11.90 -33.75
C PRO A 121 -14.10 -12.07 -32.90
N ALA A 122 -15.15 -12.66 -33.48
CA ALA A 122 -16.43 -12.86 -32.78
C ALA A 122 -16.29 -13.71 -31.50
N ALA A 123 -15.25 -14.57 -31.43
CA ALA A 123 -14.91 -15.34 -30.23
C ALA A 123 -14.59 -14.45 -29.03
N VAL A 124 -13.85 -13.35 -29.23
CA VAL A 124 -13.46 -12.42 -28.16
C VAL A 124 -14.71 -11.80 -27.52
N ILE A 125 -15.66 -11.35 -28.33
CA ILE A 125 -16.94 -10.79 -27.82
C ILE A 125 -17.80 -11.90 -27.19
N LYS A 126 -17.78 -13.12 -27.73
CA LYS A 126 -18.51 -14.27 -27.18
C LYS A 126 -18.00 -14.67 -25.80
N ASP A 127 -16.71 -14.50 -25.51
CA ASP A 127 -16.11 -14.84 -24.22
C ASP A 127 -16.43 -13.81 -23.11
N LEU A 128 -16.98 -12.65 -23.46
CA LEU A 128 -17.52 -11.70 -22.49
C LEU A 128 -18.90 -12.11 -21.93
N LEU A 129 -19.58 -13.05 -22.58
CA LEU A 129 -20.85 -13.61 -22.11
C LEU A 129 -20.59 -14.61 -20.98
N LYS A 130 -21.25 -14.42 -19.83
CA LYS A 130 -21.09 -15.24 -18.62
C LYS A 130 -22.30 -16.16 -18.45
N GLU A 131 -23.43 -15.62 -18.02
CA GLU A 131 -24.63 -16.40 -17.69
C GLU A 131 -25.51 -16.64 -18.93
N THR A 132 -25.48 -15.72 -19.89
CA THR A 132 -26.33 -15.81 -21.09
C THR A 132 -25.74 -16.63 -22.23
N LYS A 133 -24.50 -17.11 -22.10
CA LYS A 133 -23.77 -17.86 -23.14
C LYS A 133 -24.48 -19.17 -23.50
N LYS A 134 -24.62 -19.44 -24.80
CA LYS A 134 -25.12 -20.73 -25.27
C LYS A 134 -24.11 -21.86 -24.99
N ALA A 135 -24.52 -22.86 -24.22
CA ALA A 135 -23.73 -24.06 -23.95
C ALA A 135 -23.56 -24.93 -25.22
N GLU A 136 -22.44 -25.67 -25.32
CA GLU A 136 -22.02 -26.38 -26.55
C GLU A 136 -23.06 -27.36 -27.12
N ASN A 137 -23.97 -27.88 -26.28
CA ASN A 137 -25.01 -28.84 -26.68
C ASN A 137 -26.45 -28.30 -26.47
N SER A 138 -26.60 -26.98 -26.30
CA SER A 138 -27.91 -26.34 -26.06
C SER A 138 -28.38 -25.59 -27.31
N HIS A 139 -29.69 -25.68 -27.61
CA HIS A 139 -30.33 -24.78 -28.57
C HIS A 139 -30.66 -23.42 -27.94
N ASN A 140 -30.54 -23.31 -26.61
CA ASN A 140 -30.93 -22.15 -25.82
C ASN A 140 -29.70 -21.35 -25.35
N GLY A 141 -29.73 -20.03 -25.53
CA GLY A 141 -28.68 -19.08 -25.12
C GLY A 141 -28.28 -18.06 -26.20
N ALA A 142 -27.37 -17.16 -25.85
CA ALA A 142 -26.85 -16.09 -26.71
C ALA A 142 -25.66 -16.53 -27.58
N GLU A 143 -25.66 -16.09 -28.84
CA GLU A 143 -24.55 -16.19 -29.78
C GLU A 143 -24.26 -14.84 -30.44
N ILE A 144 -23.00 -14.58 -30.76
CA ILE A 144 -22.58 -13.41 -31.53
C ILE A 144 -22.59 -13.79 -33.02
N ILE A 145 -23.46 -13.17 -33.81
CA ILE A 145 -23.62 -13.45 -35.25
C ILE A 145 -23.30 -12.18 -36.03
N GLY A 146 -22.06 -12.01 -36.45
CA GLY A 146 -21.62 -10.86 -37.23
C GLY A 146 -20.10 -10.71 -37.20
N THR A 147 -19.61 -9.66 -37.84
CA THR A 147 -18.19 -9.30 -37.84
C THR A 147 -18.07 -7.96 -37.15
N PRO A 148 -17.82 -7.92 -35.82
CA PRO A 148 -17.63 -6.66 -35.13
C PRO A 148 -16.39 -5.95 -35.68
N VAL A 149 -16.49 -4.63 -35.85
CA VAL A 149 -15.42 -3.80 -36.44
C VAL A 149 -15.03 -2.71 -35.46
N PHE A 150 -13.75 -2.60 -35.19
CA PHE A 150 -13.17 -1.49 -34.44
C PHE A 150 -13.04 -0.26 -35.34
N LYS A 151 -13.50 0.90 -34.88
CA LYS A 151 -13.37 2.16 -35.59
C LYS A 151 -12.83 3.24 -34.67
N ASP A 152 -11.66 3.76 -35.03
CA ASP A 152 -11.07 4.92 -34.37
C ASP A 152 -11.77 6.20 -34.84
N THR A 153 -12.47 6.87 -33.92
CA THR A 153 -13.21 8.12 -34.16
C THR A 153 -12.63 9.31 -33.38
N LEU A 154 -11.40 9.19 -32.86
CA LEU A 154 -10.79 10.19 -31.96
C LEU A 154 -10.71 11.59 -32.56
N LYS A 155 -10.49 11.70 -33.87
CA LYS A 155 -10.39 12.99 -34.57
C LYS A 155 -11.68 13.82 -34.54
N ASN A 156 -12.83 13.16 -34.37
CA ASN A 156 -14.14 13.80 -34.49
C ASN A 156 -14.89 13.90 -33.14
N ASP A 157 -14.70 12.94 -32.24
CA ASP A 157 -15.61 12.75 -31.09
C ASP A 157 -14.90 12.20 -29.83
N LYS A 158 -13.56 12.33 -29.71
CA LYS A 158 -12.74 11.82 -28.59
C LYS A 158 -13.15 10.43 -28.08
N SER A 159 -13.54 9.54 -29.00
CA SER A 159 -14.11 8.23 -28.67
C SER A 159 -13.72 7.20 -29.72
N VAL A 160 -13.95 5.95 -29.38
CA VAL A 160 -13.72 4.76 -30.20
C VAL A 160 -15.02 3.97 -30.30
N MET A 161 -15.27 3.37 -31.46
CA MET A 161 -16.50 2.61 -31.70
C MET A 161 -16.20 1.14 -31.96
N ILE A 162 -16.98 0.24 -31.33
CA ILE A 162 -17.09 -1.16 -31.72
C ILE A 162 -18.43 -1.30 -32.45
N GLN A 163 -18.37 -1.46 -33.78
CA GLN A 163 -19.56 -1.49 -34.62
C GLN A 163 -20.02 -2.91 -34.91
N ASN A 164 -21.31 -3.06 -35.23
CA ASN A 164 -21.93 -4.32 -35.69
C ASN A 164 -21.91 -5.46 -34.66
N ILE A 165 -22.07 -5.15 -33.37
CA ILE A 165 -22.30 -6.18 -32.35
C ILE A 165 -23.72 -6.70 -32.52
N LYS A 166 -23.83 -7.89 -33.10
CA LYS A 166 -25.12 -8.55 -33.31
C LYS A 166 -25.22 -9.80 -32.43
N VAL A 167 -26.11 -9.71 -31.43
CA VAL A 167 -26.42 -10.79 -30.51
C VAL A 167 -27.71 -11.46 -30.96
N VAL A 168 -27.69 -12.79 -31.04
CA VAL A 168 -28.87 -13.62 -31.30
C VAL A 168 -29.11 -14.51 -30.09
N TYR A 169 -30.27 -14.34 -29.45
CA TYR A 169 -30.71 -15.19 -28.36
C TYR A 169 -31.74 -16.19 -28.89
N SER A 170 -31.54 -17.47 -28.60
CA SER A 170 -32.47 -18.54 -28.97
C SER A 170 -33.08 -19.16 -27.72
N LEU A 171 -34.40 -19.39 -27.71
CA LEU A 171 -35.11 -20.13 -26.66
C LEU A 171 -36.26 -20.91 -27.29
N ASP A 172 -36.30 -22.24 -27.07
CA ASP A 172 -37.40 -23.12 -27.46
C ASP A 172 -37.85 -22.98 -28.94
N GLY A 173 -36.88 -22.78 -29.85
CA GLY A 173 -37.12 -22.70 -31.30
C GLY A 173 -37.45 -21.30 -31.83
N TYR A 174 -37.51 -20.29 -30.97
CA TYR A 174 -37.66 -18.87 -31.34
C TYR A 174 -36.31 -18.15 -31.23
N THR A 175 -36.06 -17.20 -32.14
CA THR A 175 -34.83 -16.41 -32.15
C THR A 175 -35.16 -14.91 -32.16
N GLN A 176 -34.43 -14.15 -31.35
CA GLN A 176 -34.47 -12.69 -31.32
C GLN A 176 -33.07 -12.15 -31.60
N SER A 177 -32.97 -11.07 -32.38
CA SER A 177 -31.70 -10.45 -32.68
C SER A 177 -31.65 -8.97 -32.31
N ILE A 178 -30.57 -8.58 -31.65
CA ILE A 178 -30.24 -7.19 -31.35
C ILE A 178 -28.94 -6.85 -32.08
N THR A 179 -28.91 -5.72 -32.77
CA THR A 179 -27.67 -5.17 -33.34
C THR A 179 -27.43 -3.79 -32.75
N THR A 180 -26.24 -3.57 -32.20
CA THR A 180 -25.82 -2.29 -31.63
C THR A 180 -24.38 -1.99 -31.99
N ASP A 181 -24.02 -0.71 -31.92
CA ASP A 181 -22.65 -0.27 -31.79
C ASP A 181 -22.38 0.09 -30.32
N LEU A 182 -21.13 -0.01 -29.88
CA LEU A 182 -20.66 0.47 -28.58
C LEU A 182 -19.69 1.62 -28.77
N LYS A 183 -19.99 2.76 -28.18
CA LYS A 183 -19.10 3.93 -28.11
C LYS A 183 -18.34 3.91 -26.80
N ILE A 184 -17.02 4.00 -26.86
CA ILE A 184 -16.10 4.13 -25.72
C ILE A 184 -15.51 5.54 -25.75
N THR A 185 -15.86 6.38 -24.78
CA THR A 185 -15.31 7.74 -24.66
C THR A 185 -13.93 7.70 -24.03
N VAL A 186 -12.95 8.36 -24.65
CA VAL A 186 -11.56 8.43 -24.14
C VAL A 186 -11.42 9.63 -23.20
N PRO A 187 -11.02 9.44 -21.93
CA PRO A 187 -10.89 10.54 -20.98
C PRO A 187 -9.65 11.42 -21.26
N ASP A 188 -9.66 12.65 -20.74
CA ASP A 188 -8.58 13.63 -20.91
C ASP A 188 -7.63 13.66 -19.68
N ILE A 189 -6.32 13.49 -19.89
CA ILE A 189 -5.32 13.46 -18.80
C ILE A 189 -5.06 14.84 -18.19
N SER A 190 -5.45 15.91 -18.88
CA SER A 190 -5.22 17.28 -18.41
C SER A 190 -6.15 17.69 -17.26
N SER A 191 -7.12 16.84 -16.93
CA SER A 191 -7.97 17.02 -15.77
C SER A 191 -7.30 16.42 -14.52
N ARG A 192 -6.73 17.28 -13.67
CA ARG A 192 -6.67 17.05 -12.21
C ARG A 192 -8.09 17.00 -11.61
N LYS A 193 -9.02 16.31 -12.26
CA LYS A 193 -10.37 16.04 -11.79
C LYS A 193 -10.47 14.54 -11.83
N SER A 194 -10.64 13.91 -10.66
CA SER A 194 -10.77 12.46 -10.65
C SER A 194 -11.89 12.05 -11.60
N THR A 195 -11.73 10.87 -12.19
CA THR A 195 -12.69 10.17 -13.04
C THR A 195 -14.06 9.92 -12.38
N THR A 196 -14.28 10.43 -11.16
CA THR A 196 -15.54 10.34 -10.40
C THR A 196 -16.24 11.68 -10.16
N GLY A 197 -15.75 12.79 -10.73
CA GLY A 197 -16.33 14.12 -10.44
C GLY A 197 -16.09 14.61 -9.00
N PHE A 198 -15.47 13.80 -8.15
CA PHE A 198 -14.89 14.20 -6.88
C PHE A 198 -13.45 14.64 -7.10
N ALA A 199 -12.95 15.53 -6.25
CA ALA A 199 -11.53 15.76 -6.18
C ALA A 199 -10.83 14.44 -5.70
N HIS A 200 -9.58 14.19 -6.13
CA HIS A 200 -8.82 13.03 -5.65
C HIS A 200 -8.37 13.21 -4.19
N MET A 201 -9.12 12.64 -3.23
CA MET A 201 -8.90 12.85 -1.79
C MET A 201 -8.06 11.72 -1.17
N PRO A 202 -6.71 11.78 -1.15
CA PRO A 202 -5.87 10.69 -0.63
C PRO A 202 -6.03 10.47 0.89
N TYR A 203 -6.61 11.43 1.60
CA TYR A 203 -6.78 11.45 3.06
C TYR A 203 -8.11 10.87 3.55
N LYS A 204 -9.08 10.58 2.68
CA LYS A 204 -10.45 10.23 3.11
C LYS A 204 -10.55 8.94 3.92
N ASP A 205 -9.61 8.01 3.72
CA ASP A 205 -9.55 6.73 4.43
C ASP A 205 -8.67 6.81 5.70
N PHE A 206 -8.12 7.99 6.02
CA PHE A 206 -7.32 8.22 7.20
C PHE A 206 -8.20 8.61 8.39
N ALA A 207 -7.90 8.03 9.55
CA ALA A 207 -8.45 8.48 10.82
C ALA A 207 -7.62 9.65 11.37
N LEU A 208 -6.29 9.54 11.25
CA LEU A 208 -5.32 10.47 11.84
C LEU A 208 -4.24 10.87 10.84
N ILE A 209 -3.98 12.17 10.74
CA ILE A 209 -2.85 12.76 10.02
C ILE A 209 -2.15 13.73 10.97
N GLY A 210 -1.10 13.26 11.65
CA GLY A 210 -0.26 14.07 12.52
C GLY A 210 1.02 14.48 11.80
N ASN A 211 1.14 15.75 11.43
CA ASN A 211 2.24 16.23 10.60
C ASN A 211 3.63 16.13 11.23
N GLN A 212 3.70 16.13 12.56
CA GLN A 212 4.92 15.92 13.34
C GLN A 212 5.01 14.48 13.86
N ALA A 213 3.99 14.04 14.59
CA ALA A 213 3.94 12.73 15.22
C ALA A 213 2.52 12.31 15.60
N ILE A 214 2.35 11.01 15.86
CA ILE A 214 1.20 10.46 16.59
C ILE A 214 1.75 9.73 17.80
N THR A 215 1.28 10.09 19.00
CA THR A 215 1.78 9.51 20.25
C THR A 215 0.64 9.02 21.14
N ALA A 216 0.85 7.88 21.79
CA ALA A 216 -0.01 7.38 22.85
C ALA A 216 0.83 6.96 24.05
N GLY A 217 0.57 7.58 25.20
CA GLY A 217 1.26 7.28 26.46
C GLY A 217 0.38 6.63 27.53
N PHE A 218 -0.95 6.65 27.41
CA PHE A 218 -1.84 6.22 28.49
C PHE A 218 -3.15 5.63 27.97
N SER A 219 -3.61 4.54 28.60
CA SER A 219 -4.83 3.77 28.24
C SER A 219 -4.73 3.10 26.87
N SER A 220 -5.52 2.06 26.60
CA SER A 220 -5.47 1.39 25.29
C SER A 220 -6.33 2.09 24.25
N HIS A 221 -5.78 2.36 23.06
CA HIS A 221 -6.47 3.06 21.96
C HIS A 221 -6.74 2.12 20.79
N ASN A 222 -7.88 2.32 20.12
CA ASN A 222 -8.23 1.56 18.93
C ASN A 222 -8.54 2.49 17.76
N ILE A 223 -7.75 2.35 16.70
CA ILE A 223 -7.85 3.12 15.47
C ILE A 223 -8.33 2.18 14.36
N LYS A 224 -9.42 2.53 13.69
CA LYS A 224 -9.90 1.85 12.47
C LYS A 224 -9.82 2.84 11.31
N GLY A 225 -8.83 2.68 10.45
CA GLY A 225 -8.53 3.63 9.39
C GLY A 225 -7.03 3.80 9.22
N SER A 226 -6.64 4.39 8.10
CA SER A 226 -5.25 4.68 7.79
C SER A 226 -4.70 5.77 8.73
N VAL A 227 -3.38 5.78 8.94
CA VAL A 227 -2.72 6.78 9.77
C VAL A 227 -1.49 7.33 9.08
N TYR A 228 -1.25 8.62 9.28
CA TYR A 228 -0.02 9.29 8.90
C TYR A 228 0.63 9.95 10.11
N ALA A 229 1.90 9.63 10.36
CA ALA A 229 2.74 10.30 11.35
C ALA A 229 3.94 10.97 10.66
N GLY A 230 4.30 12.16 11.11
CA GLY A 230 5.40 12.95 10.58
C GLY A 230 6.79 12.44 10.94
N ALA A 231 7.77 13.34 10.85
CA ALA A 231 9.19 13.04 11.04
C ALA A 231 9.55 12.49 12.43
N ASP A 232 8.79 12.84 13.46
CA ASP A 232 8.99 12.32 14.83
C ASP A 232 8.32 10.95 15.01
N GLY A 233 7.49 10.52 14.05
CA GLY A 233 7.00 9.17 13.93
C GLY A 233 5.76 8.82 14.76
N LEU A 234 5.49 7.51 14.82
CA LEU A 234 4.38 6.90 15.55
C LEU A 234 4.93 6.22 16.80
N LEU A 235 4.55 6.70 17.98
CA LEU A 235 5.07 6.23 19.26
C LEU A 235 3.96 5.72 20.18
N VAL A 236 4.15 4.52 20.71
CA VAL A 236 3.38 4.00 21.87
C VAL A 236 4.34 3.82 23.03
N SER A 237 4.09 4.49 24.15
CA SER A 237 4.96 4.42 25.33
C SER A 237 4.19 4.10 26.61
N ASN A 238 4.95 3.87 27.68
CA ASN A 238 4.52 3.49 29.02
C ASN A 238 3.97 2.07 29.17
N GLU A 239 4.19 1.53 30.36
CA GLU A 239 3.86 0.16 30.71
C GLU A 239 2.36 -0.09 30.63
N GLY A 240 1.98 -1.22 29.99
CA GLY A 240 0.58 -1.65 29.90
C GLY A 240 -0.24 -0.89 28.86
N ASN A 241 0.31 0.14 28.24
CA ASN A 241 -0.34 0.85 27.15
C ASN A 241 -0.41 -0.02 25.88
N THR A 242 -1.49 0.09 25.11
CA THR A 242 -1.68 -0.65 23.86
C THR A 242 -2.34 0.23 22.81
N MET A 243 -1.70 0.40 21.65
CA MET A 243 -2.35 0.99 20.47
C MET A 243 -2.64 -0.11 19.45
N LYS A 244 -3.91 -0.20 19.03
CA LYS A 244 -4.34 -1.08 17.94
C LYS A 244 -4.73 -0.26 16.74
N ILE A 245 -4.13 -0.53 15.58
CA ILE A 245 -4.43 0.12 14.31
C ILE A 245 -4.96 -0.94 13.34
N ASN A 246 -6.13 -0.70 12.77
CA ASN A 246 -6.73 -1.52 11.72
C ASN A 246 -7.03 -0.61 10.52
N GLY A 247 -6.04 -0.43 9.65
CA GLY A 247 -6.13 0.46 8.49
C GLY A 247 -5.37 -0.15 7.32
N THR A 248 -5.61 0.36 6.11
CA THR A 248 -4.98 -0.17 4.88
C THR A 248 -3.64 0.51 4.58
N LYS A 249 -3.41 1.74 5.07
CA LYS A 249 -2.14 2.46 4.95
C LYS A 249 -1.70 3.00 6.30
N ILE A 250 -0.49 2.63 6.72
CA ILE A 250 0.18 3.17 7.90
C ILE A 250 1.47 3.79 7.40
N ILE A 251 1.54 5.12 7.43
CA ILE A 251 2.68 5.86 6.90
C ILE A 251 3.29 6.65 8.06
N SER A 252 4.59 6.51 8.24
CA SER A 252 5.38 7.30 9.16
C SER A 252 6.56 7.89 8.41
N ALA A 253 6.71 9.21 8.37
CA ALA A 253 7.92 9.86 7.86
C ALA A 253 9.11 9.73 8.84
N GLY A 254 8.84 9.24 10.06
CA GLY A 254 9.81 8.89 11.09
C GLY A 254 9.75 7.41 11.47
N ASN A 255 10.09 7.11 12.72
CA ASN A 255 10.10 5.75 13.26
C ASN A 255 8.69 5.29 13.66
N ILE A 256 8.44 3.98 13.58
CA ILE A 256 7.32 3.35 14.29
C ILE A 256 7.90 2.65 15.50
N GLU A 257 7.49 3.06 16.69
CA GLU A 257 8.15 2.69 17.94
C GLU A 257 7.15 2.25 19.03
N ALA A 258 7.44 1.11 19.64
CA ALA A 258 6.89 0.71 20.94
C ALA A 258 7.97 0.84 22.01
N MET A 259 7.68 1.55 23.09
CA MET A 259 8.62 1.89 24.15
C MET A 259 8.08 1.49 25.53
N ASP A 260 8.97 1.10 26.44
CA ASP A 260 8.68 0.96 27.89
C ASP A 260 7.54 0.00 28.24
N LYS A 261 7.60 -1.23 27.70
CA LYS A 261 6.62 -2.30 27.96
C LYS A 261 5.21 -1.97 27.44
N SER A 262 5.14 -1.13 26.42
CA SER A 262 3.93 -0.87 25.65
C SER A 262 3.74 -1.91 24.53
N LYS A 263 2.57 -1.89 23.89
CA LYS A 263 2.22 -2.78 22.78
C LYS A 263 1.67 -1.98 21.60
N LEU A 264 2.26 -2.16 20.42
CA LEU A 264 1.71 -1.67 19.16
C LEU A 264 1.25 -2.84 18.30
N LEU A 265 -0.02 -2.85 17.93
CA LEU A 265 -0.64 -3.90 17.11
C LEU A 265 -1.21 -3.28 15.84
N ILE A 266 -0.66 -3.63 14.68
CA ILE A 266 -1.17 -3.24 13.38
C ILE A 266 -1.78 -4.48 12.73
N ASN A 267 -3.11 -4.54 12.62
CA ASN A 267 -3.82 -5.64 11.98
C ASN A 267 -4.43 -5.14 10.68
N GLY A 268 -3.65 -5.23 9.61
CA GLY A 268 -3.98 -4.65 8.33
C GLY A 268 -4.67 -5.59 7.35
N ASN A 269 -4.51 -6.92 7.53
CA ASN A 269 -4.90 -7.93 6.54
C ASN A 269 -4.42 -7.56 5.12
N GLY A 270 -3.11 -7.36 4.97
CA GLY A 270 -2.50 -6.85 3.72
C GLY A 270 -2.33 -5.34 3.66
N ALA A 271 -2.38 -4.63 4.79
CA ALA A 271 -2.07 -3.20 4.83
C ALA A 271 -0.63 -2.90 4.42
N GLU A 272 -0.39 -1.70 3.94
CA GLU A 272 0.94 -1.20 3.64
C GLU A 272 1.48 -0.37 4.80
N ILE A 273 2.65 -0.72 5.30
CA ILE A 273 3.34 -0.04 6.40
C ILE A 273 4.63 0.56 5.86
N TRP A 274 4.73 1.89 5.92
CA TRP A 274 5.87 2.66 5.44
C TRP A 274 6.50 3.42 6.60
N ALA A 275 7.79 3.24 6.86
CA ALA A 275 8.49 3.90 7.96
C ALA A 275 9.99 4.05 7.72
N THR A 276 10.62 4.97 8.46
CA THR A 276 12.08 5.04 8.51
C THR A 276 12.63 3.80 9.22
N ASN A 277 12.21 3.57 10.47
CA ASN A 277 12.59 2.39 11.26
C ASN A 277 11.37 1.73 11.91
N LEU A 278 11.51 0.45 12.26
CA LEU A 278 10.67 -0.21 13.25
C LEU A 278 11.48 -0.42 14.54
N ILE A 279 10.98 0.01 15.69
CA ILE A 279 11.75 0.01 16.93
C ILE A 279 10.95 -0.55 18.10
N THR A 280 11.59 -1.39 18.91
CA THR A 280 11.19 -1.62 20.30
C THR A 280 12.28 -1.12 21.22
N SER A 281 11.96 -0.23 22.15
CA SER A 281 12.94 0.44 23.01
C SER A 281 12.52 0.45 24.48
N GLY A 282 13.47 0.81 25.35
CA GLY A 282 13.22 1.00 26.77
C GLY A 282 14.11 2.10 27.35
N SER A 283 13.53 2.98 28.15
CA SER A 283 14.22 4.08 28.84
C SER A 283 15.21 3.55 29.87
N ASP A 284 14.81 2.55 30.67
CA ASP A 284 15.69 1.86 31.62
C ASP A 284 16.18 0.52 31.05
N LYS A 285 17.31 0.58 30.35
CA LYS A 285 18.01 -0.61 29.82
C LYS A 285 18.57 -1.53 30.91
N LYS A 286 18.64 -1.09 32.18
CA LYS A 286 19.20 -1.85 33.30
C LYS A 286 18.13 -2.52 34.14
N ALA A 287 16.91 -1.99 34.21
CA ALA A 287 15.79 -2.59 34.94
C ALA A 287 15.60 -4.08 34.61
N ASN A 288 15.31 -4.89 35.62
CA ASN A 288 14.83 -6.25 35.41
C ASN A 288 13.32 -6.20 35.21
N THR A 289 12.81 -6.86 34.17
CA THR A 289 11.40 -6.86 33.82
C THR A 289 10.92 -8.26 33.43
N ASN A 290 9.66 -8.54 33.74
CA ASN A 290 8.93 -9.69 33.22
C ASN A 290 7.92 -9.34 32.13
N LEU A 291 7.79 -8.06 31.83
CA LEU A 291 6.92 -7.53 30.79
C LEU A 291 7.71 -7.28 29.52
N GLU A 292 7.01 -7.43 28.41
CA GLU A 292 7.52 -7.31 27.05
C GLU A 292 7.21 -5.92 26.49
N THR A 293 8.13 -5.34 25.73
CA THR A 293 7.80 -4.26 24.79
C THR A 293 7.50 -4.92 23.44
N SER A 294 6.28 -4.75 22.92
CA SER A 294 5.80 -5.55 21.79
C SER A 294 5.41 -4.72 20.57
N LEU A 295 5.86 -5.19 19.40
CA LEU A 295 5.45 -4.70 18.09
C LEU A 295 4.94 -5.88 17.26
N ARG A 296 3.65 -5.90 16.96
CA ARG A 296 3.02 -6.94 16.13
C ARG A 296 2.40 -6.30 14.90
N ILE A 297 2.83 -6.75 13.72
CA ILE A 297 2.35 -6.21 12.44
C ILE A 297 1.90 -7.36 11.54
N ASP A 298 0.68 -7.25 11.05
CA ASP A 298 0.12 -8.07 9.99
C ASP A 298 -0.13 -7.22 8.74
N GLY A 299 0.81 -7.29 7.78
CA GLY A 299 0.78 -6.49 6.55
C GLY A 299 2.12 -6.48 5.79
N HIS A 300 2.22 -5.62 4.79
CA HIS A 300 3.40 -5.43 3.96
C HIS A 300 4.23 -4.25 4.48
N CYS A 301 5.38 -4.55 5.08
CA CYS A 301 6.31 -3.57 5.62
C CYS A 301 7.33 -3.12 4.57
N TYR A 302 7.49 -1.81 4.41
CA TYR A 302 8.48 -1.16 3.57
C TYR A 302 9.30 -0.21 4.45
N ILE A 303 10.47 -0.68 4.87
CA ILE A 303 11.30 -0.04 5.89
C ILE A 303 12.55 0.53 5.24
N LYS A 304 12.77 1.83 5.40
CA LYS A 304 13.89 2.54 4.81
C LYS A 304 15.21 2.16 5.46
N ASP A 305 15.25 2.08 6.77
CA ASP A 305 16.44 1.84 7.57
C ASP A 305 16.21 0.54 8.36
N ASP A 306 16.35 0.52 9.67
CA ASP A 306 16.43 -0.72 10.43
C ASP A 306 15.12 -1.17 11.09
N LEU A 307 15.06 -2.48 11.39
CA LEU A 307 14.24 -3.03 12.48
C LEU A 307 15.13 -3.27 13.70
N ILE A 308 14.82 -2.62 14.82
CA ILE A 308 15.66 -2.59 16.02
C ILE A 308 14.90 -3.13 17.25
N LEU A 309 15.47 -4.16 17.88
CA LEU A 309 15.02 -4.70 19.16
C LEU A 309 15.99 -4.30 20.28
N ASP A 310 15.71 -3.20 20.96
CA ASP A 310 16.61 -2.53 21.93
C ASP A 310 16.02 -2.46 23.35
N ALA A 311 14.88 -3.12 23.61
CA ALA A 311 14.31 -3.30 24.95
C ALA A 311 14.56 -4.73 25.46
N LYS A 312 14.85 -4.89 26.77
CA LYS A 312 14.87 -6.24 27.36
C LYS A 312 13.51 -6.90 27.16
N LYS A 313 13.48 -8.16 26.71
CA LYS A 313 12.24 -8.86 26.35
C LYS A 313 11.44 -8.15 25.25
N SER A 314 12.11 -7.48 24.31
CA SER A 314 11.50 -7.04 23.07
C SER A 314 10.84 -8.22 22.37
N LYS A 315 9.61 -8.04 21.92
CA LYS A 315 8.86 -9.07 21.19
C LYS A 315 8.29 -8.51 19.89
N VAL A 316 8.84 -8.97 18.78
CA VAL A 316 8.43 -8.55 17.44
C VAL A 316 7.86 -9.73 16.67
N GLU A 317 6.62 -9.57 16.18
CA GLU A 317 5.91 -10.57 15.36
C GLU A 317 5.47 -9.91 14.05
N LEU A 318 6.00 -10.39 12.91
CA LEU A 318 5.68 -9.87 11.58
C LEU A 318 5.08 -10.96 10.69
N THR A 319 3.95 -10.66 10.05
CA THR A 319 3.29 -11.49 9.03
C THR A 319 3.02 -10.68 7.77
N GLY A 320 2.93 -11.33 6.61
CA GLY A 320 2.81 -10.66 5.31
C GLY A 320 4.16 -10.58 4.58
N GLU A 321 4.56 -9.41 4.13
CA GLU A 321 5.85 -9.22 3.42
C GLU A 321 6.70 -8.16 4.12
N TYR A 322 8.02 -8.34 4.14
CA TYR A 322 8.96 -7.37 4.69
C TYR A 322 10.00 -6.97 3.65
N TYR A 323 10.09 -5.68 3.38
CA TYR A 323 11.07 -5.06 2.49
C TYR A 323 11.89 -4.02 3.24
N GLY A 324 13.04 -4.43 3.75
CA GLY A 324 14.14 -3.53 4.10
C GLY A 324 14.90 -3.20 2.82
N TYR A 325 14.66 -2.03 2.24
CA TYR A 325 15.02 -1.78 0.85
C TYR A 325 16.24 -0.89 0.62
N SER A 326 16.77 -0.22 1.64
CA SER A 326 17.94 0.63 1.49
C SER A 326 19.24 -0.15 1.66
N ASN A 327 20.21 0.15 0.82
CA ASN A 327 21.56 -0.44 0.82
C ASN A 327 22.63 0.67 0.74
N GLY A 328 22.42 1.76 1.48
CA GLY A 328 23.31 2.90 1.54
C GLY A 328 24.71 2.54 2.05
N THR A 329 25.65 3.47 1.91
CA THR A 329 27.05 3.26 2.33
C THR A 329 27.26 3.47 3.82
N ASP A 330 26.30 4.11 4.50
CA ASP A 330 26.40 4.53 5.90
C ASP A 330 25.32 3.85 6.75
N ALA A 331 25.50 3.84 8.07
CA ALA A 331 24.60 3.13 8.99
C ALA A 331 23.20 3.73 9.14
N ALA A 332 22.96 4.95 8.65
CA ALA A 332 21.66 5.64 8.75
C ALA A 332 20.78 5.47 7.49
N SER A 333 21.20 4.62 6.55
CA SER A 333 20.47 4.32 5.33
C SER A 333 20.73 2.89 4.88
N ASN A 334 20.62 1.94 5.80
CA ASN A 334 20.95 0.55 5.50
C ASN A 334 19.97 -0.39 6.18
N SER A 335 19.10 -1.03 5.41
CA SER A 335 18.02 -1.81 6.00
C SER A 335 18.47 -3.17 6.50
N ALA A 336 18.80 -3.24 7.79
CA ALA A 336 19.10 -4.47 8.51
C ALA A 336 18.09 -4.73 9.64
N ILE A 337 18.26 -5.87 10.28
CA ILE A 337 17.54 -6.25 11.50
C ILE A 337 18.55 -6.40 12.62
N MET A 338 18.37 -5.66 13.70
CA MET A 338 19.30 -5.61 14.84
C MET A 338 18.62 -6.01 16.14
N ILE A 339 19.21 -6.99 16.83
CA ILE A 339 18.75 -7.42 18.17
C ILE A 339 19.79 -7.02 19.20
N ASN A 340 19.53 -5.89 19.87
CA ASN A 340 20.46 -5.21 20.79
C ASN A 340 20.20 -5.51 22.26
N ALA A 341 19.06 -6.12 22.59
CA ALA A 341 18.67 -6.42 23.96
C ALA A 341 18.45 -7.91 24.23
N ILE A 342 18.67 -8.29 25.49
CA ILE A 342 18.56 -9.67 25.96
C ILE A 342 17.11 -10.14 26.11
N ASN A 343 16.93 -11.46 26.06
CA ASN A 343 15.65 -12.18 26.13
C ASN A 343 14.65 -11.72 25.06
N SER A 344 15.14 -11.18 23.95
CA SER A 344 14.31 -10.72 22.84
C SER A 344 13.80 -11.89 22.00
N SER A 345 12.64 -11.68 21.39
CA SER A 345 11.95 -12.60 20.49
C SER A 345 11.68 -11.89 19.17
N LEU A 346 12.09 -12.53 18.07
CA LEU A 346 11.81 -12.10 16.71
C LEU A 346 11.15 -13.24 15.93
N GLN A 347 9.91 -13.04 15.50
CA GLN A 347 9.14 -14.03 14.76
C GLN A 347 8.82 -13.53 13.35
N LEU A 348 9.51 -14.10 12.36
CA LEU A 348 9.36 -13.80 10.93
C LEU A 348 8.87 -15.00 10.11
N LYS A 349 8.61 -16.15 10.73
CA LYS A 349 8.15 -17.36 10.05
C LYS A 349 6.82 -17.17 9.31
N GLY A 350 5.99 -16.23 9.74
CA GLY A 350 4.73 -15.87 9.09
C GLY A 350 4.87 -14.93 7.88
N LEU A 351 6.09 -14.55 7.50
CA LEU A 351 6.32 -13.79 6.27
C LEU A 351 6.26 -14.72 5.04
N SER A 352 5.54 -14.28 4.01
CA SER A 352 5.63 -14.84 2.66
C SER A 352 6.91 -14.39 1.95
N LYS A 353 7.45 -13.21 2.33
CA LYS A 353 8.69 -12.67 1.79
C LYS A 353 9.45 -11.83 2.81
N LEU A 354 10.76 -12.08 2.93
CA LEU A 354 11.71 -11.29 3.71
C LEU A 354 12.82 -10.81 2.77
N TYR A 355 12.92 -9.50 2.61
CA TYR A 355 13.84 -8.84 1.71
C TYR A 355 14.69 -7.84 2.50
N LEU A 356 16.01 -8.06 2.57
CA LEU A 356 16.95 -7.24 3.33
C LEU A 356 18.12 -6.79 2.45
N ALA A 357 18.04 -5.56 1.96
CA ALA A 357 19.05 -4.95 1.10
C ALA A 357 20.30 -4.51 1.86
N GLY A 358 20.14 -4.18 3.16
CA GLY A 358 21.20 -3.64 3.98
C GLY A 358 21.94 -4.68 4.82
N ARG A 359 22.99 -4.20 5.50
CA ARG A 359 23.83 -4.95 6.45
C ARG A 359 23.97 -4.14 7.74
N ALA A 360 24.01 -4.80 8.88
CA ALA A 360 24.13 -4.08 10.13
C ALA A 360 25.50 -3.41 10.28
N PHE A 361 25.53 -2.41 11.15
CA PHE A 361 26.75 -1.74 11.56
C PHE A 361 26.85 -1.72 13.09
N ILE A 362 28.07 -1.83 13.61
CA ILE A 362 28.33 -1.54 15.03
C ILE A 362 28.63 -0.05 15.13
N SER A 363 27.76 0.68 15.83
CA SER A 363 27.99 2.09 16.13
C SER A 363 29.18 2.25 17.08
N MET A 364 30.05 3.20 16.75
CA MET A 364 31.20 3.60 17.57
C MET A 364 31.04 5.02 18.15
N ASP A 365 29.81 5.54 18.16
CA ASP A 365 29.50 6.83 18.76
C ASP A 365 29.33 6.69 20.29
N ASN A 366 30.44 6.53 21.01
CA ASN A 366 30.42 6.55 22.46
C ASN A 366 30.38 8.00 23.00
N THR A 367 29.17 8.53 23.21
CA THR A 367 28.92 9.89 23.72
C THR A 367 29.34 10.11 25.18
N ASN A 368 29.70 9.06 25.92
CA ASN A 368 30.11 9.14 27.33
C ASN A 368 31.61 9.41 27.54
N VAL A 369 32.38 9.51 26.46
CA VAL A 369 33.80 9.89 26.51
C VAL A 369 33.91 11.35 26.12
N THR A 370 33.83 12.25 27.11
CA THR A 370 34.31 13.63 26.93
C THR A 370 35.82 13.55 26.97
N TYR A 371 36.44 13.60 25.79
CA TYR A 371 37.89 13.68 25.66
C TYR A 371 38.33 15.03 26.26
N GLU A 372 39.08 15.03 27.35
CA GLU A 372 40.09 16.07 27.49
C GLU A 372 41.10 15.78 26.37
N LEU A 373 41.37 16.79 25.54
CA LEU A 373 42.25 16.72 24.38
C LEU A 373 43.67 16.36 24.83
N ASP A 374 43.93 15.09 25.07
CA ASP A 374 45.25 14.62 25.39
C ASP A 374 46.01 14.31 24.09
N GLN A 375 46.58 15.37 23.53
CA GLN A 375 47.49 15.27 22.39
C GLN A 375 48.75 14.46 22.72
N GLU A 376 49.07 14.26 24.01
CA GLU A 376 50.24 13.50 24.47
C GLU A 376 50.02 11.99 24.29
N HIS A 377 48.79 11.50 24.45
CA HIS A 377 48.43 10.06 24.35
C HIS A 377 47.81 9.65 23.00
N GLY A 378 47.86 10.51 21.98
CA GLY A 378 47.48 10.15 20.60
C GLY A 378 45.99 9.89 20.38
N VAL A 379 45.12 10.50 21.20
CA VAL A 379 43.66 10.37 21.11
C VAL A 379 43.09 11.68 20.55
N SER A 380 43.30 11.93 19.26
CA SER A 380 42.68 13.05 18.56
C SER A 380 41.33 12.64 17.95
N ASP A 381 40.28 13.34 18.36
CA ASP A 381 38.94 13.53 17.80
C ASP A 381 38.42 12.57 16.69
N ARG A 382 37.25 11.97 16.99
CA ARG A 382 36.08 11.82 16.09
C ARG A 382 36.33 11.34 14.65
N ALA A 383 36.95 10.19 14.48
CA ALA A 383 36.94 9.49 13.19
C ALA A 383 36.53 8.01 13.30
N ASN A 384 35.78 7.63 14.33
CA ASN A 384 35.27 6.26 14.43
C ASN A 384 34.03 6.09 13.55
N SER A 385 34.29 5.95 12.25
CA SER A 385 33.30 5.48 11.29
C SER A 385 32.85 4.07 11.66
N ASN A 386 31.54 3.85 11.77
CA ASN A 386 30.90 2.59 12.15
C ASN A 386 31.60 1.32 11.61
N ILE A 387 31.59 0.24 12.39
CA ILE A 387 32.15 -1.05 11.94
C ILE A 387 31.12 -1.75 11.06
N LEU A 388 31.51 -2.03 9.83
CA LEU A 388 30.71 -2.82 8.91
C LEU A 388 30.68 -4.28 9.37
N THR A 389 29.47 -4.84 9.42
CA THR A 389 29.28 -6.26 9.70
C THR A 389 28.84 -7.00 8.45
N GLY A 390 28.94 -8.33 8.50
CA GLY A 390 28.61 -9.21 7.38
C GLY A 390 27.15 -9.62 7.34
N GLU A 391 26.30 -9.07 8.22
CA GLU A 391 24.99 -9.63 8.54
C GLU A 391 23.88 -8.66 8.14
N SER A 392 22.81 -9.16 7.54
CA SER A 392 21.55 -8.41 7.39
C SER A 392 20.64 -8.58 8.59
N LEU A 393 20.83 -9.64 9.37
CA LEU A 393 20.14 -9.88 10.63
C LEU A 393 21.20 -10.24 11.67
N ILE A 394 21.44 -9.33 12.61
CA ILE A 394 22.49 -9.41 13.62
C ILE A 394 21.91 -9.50 15.03
N VAL A 395 22.65 -10.18 15.91
CA VAL A 395 22.42 -10.18 17.36
C VAL A 395 23.63 -9.54 18.02
N LYS A 396 23.44 -8.64 18.98
CA LYS A 396 24.55 -7.94 19.67
C LYS A 396 25.63 -8.88 20.23
N GLY A 397 25.26 -10.09 20.62
CA GLY A 397 26.21 -11.12 21.05
C GLY A 397 27.25 -11.53 19.99
N SER A 398 26.97 -11.37 18.69
CA SER A 398 27.88 -11.76 17.60
C SER A 398 29.00 -10.75 17.32
N GLN A 399 28.93 -9.55 17.90
CA GLN A 399 29.91 -8.48 17.66
C GLN A 399 31.35 -8.89 17.98
N GLY A 400 31.55 -9.87 18.87
CA GLY A 400 32.87 -10.42 19.20
C GLY A 400 33.60 -11.07 18.01
N ALA A 401 32.87 -11.55 17.00
CA ALA A 401 33.48 -12.13 15.79
C ALA A 401 34.29 -11.10 14.98
N TYR A 402 33.98 -9.82 15.15
CA TYR A 402 34.58 -8.69 14.43
C TYR A 402 35.75 -8.05 15.18
N LEU A 403 36.12 -8.59 16.34
CA LEU A 403 37.32 -8.17 17.04
C LEU A 403 38.57 -8.70 16.33
N LEU A 404 39.63 -7.88 16.33
CA LEU A 404 40.95 -8.32 15.90
C LEU A 404 41.40 -9.47 16.84
N PRO A 405 41.73 -10.65 16.30
CA PRO A 405 42.12 -11.79 17.13
C PRO A 405 43.33 -11.51 18.04
N ASP A 406 43.24 -12.00 19.27
CA ASP A 406 44.25 -11.82 20.33
C ASP A 406 45.69 -12.14 19.91
N LYS A 407 45.86 -13.14 19.03
CA LYS A 407 47.17 -13.55 18.49
C LYS A 407 47.91 -12.44 17.74
N PHE A 408 47.19 -11.43 17.26
CA PHE A 408 47.76 -10.27 16.57
C PHE A 408 48.00 -9.08 17.50
N ILE A 409 47.69 -9.20 18.79
CA ILE A 409 47.86 -8.15 19.80
C ILE A 409 48.96 -8.59 20.76
N SER A 410 49.98 -7.75 20.96
CA SER A 410 51.11 -8.07 21.83
C SER A 410 50.73 -8.27 23.31
N ALA A 411 49.63 -7.66 23.77
CA ALA A 411 49.06 -7.90 25.09
C ALA A 411 48.40 -9.29 25.23
N GLY A 412 48.04 -9.93 24.12
CA GLY A 412 47.47 -11.29 24.10
C GLY A 412 45.98 -11.38 24.42
N HIS A 413 45.25 -10.26 24.41
CA HIS A 413 43.79 -10.22 24.56
C HIS A 413 43.18 -8.97 23.92
N ASN A 414 41.88 -9.05 23.60
CA ASN A 414 41.04 -7.96 23.13
C ASN A 414 39.70 -7.98 23.89
N PRO A 415 39.31 -6.93 24.62
CA PRO A 415 39.92 -5.61 24.69
C PRO A 415 41.20 -5.57 25.54
N ILE A 416 42.01 -4.53 25.36
CA ILE A 416 43.14 -4.22 26.26
C ILE A 416 42.77 -3.11 27.24
N THR A 417 43.42 -3.06 28.39
CA THR A 417 43.29 -1.96 29.34
C THR A 417 43.96 -0.68 28.83
N TRP A 418 43.55 0.46 29.37
CA TRP A 418 44.20 1.74 29.08
C TRP A 418 45.69 1.75 29.44
N ASP A 419 46.06 1.14 30.57
CA ASP A 419 47.46 1.05 31.00
C ASP A 419 48.30 0.24 30.00
N GLU A 420 47.77 -0.89 29.53
CA GLU A 420 48.43 -1.68 28.48
C GLU A 420 48.56 -0.87 27.19
N TYR A 421 47.49 -0.20 26.74
CA TYR A 421 47.52 0.63 25.54
C TYR A 421 48.60 1.71 25.64
N THR A 422 48.60 2.49 26.73
CA THR A 422 49.55 3.57 26.96
C THR A 422 50.99 3.07 27.10
N ASN A 423 51.19 1.91 27.74
CA ASN A 423 52.50 1.27 27.84
C ASN A 423 53.08 0.92 26.46
N TYR A 424 52.28 0.46 25.51
CA TYR A 424 52.78 0.23 24.15
C TYR A 424 52.95 1.54 23.38
N TYR A 425 52.01 2.47 23.51
CA TYR A 425 52.05 3.76 22.81
C TYR A 425 53.29 4.60 23.17
N ASN A 426 53.67 4.64 24.45
CA ASN A 426 54.83 5.40 24.93
C ASN A 426 56.18 4.71 24.69
N ASN A 427 56.19 3.48 24.16
CA ASN A 427 57.40 2.71 23.87
C ASN A 427 57.52 2.45 22.35
N PRO A 428 58.20 3.34 21.58
CA PRO A 428 58.25 3.25 20.13
C PRO A 428 58.93 1.98 19.59
N ASP A 429 59.71 1.27 20.42
CA ASP A 429 60.34 -0.01 20.07
C ASP A 429 59.39 -1.22 20.19
N LYS A 430 58.14 -1.02 20.60
CA LYS A 430 57.16 -2.09 20.82
C LYS A 430 55.94 -1.92 19.94
N ASP A 431 55.80 -2.81 18.96
CA ASP A 431 54.57 -2.90 18.18
C ASP A 431 53.44 -3.53 19.00
N LEU A 432 52.37 -2.77 19.22
CA LEU A 432 51.14 -3.27 19.86
C LEU A 432 50.43 -4.30 18.98
N ILE A 433 50.37 -4.03 17.67
CA ILE A 433 49.67 -4.85 16.69
C ILE A 433 50.69 -5.52 15.76
N LYS A 434 50.62 -6.84 15.65
CA LYS A 434 51.52 -7.69 14.86
C LYS A 434 50.79 -8.21 13.63
N LEU A 435 50.79 -7.41 12.56
CA LEU A 435 50.17 -7.77 11.29
C LEU A 435 51.19 -7.70 10.15
N THR A 436 51.10 -8.68 9.26
CA THR A 436 51.84 -8.82 8.01
C THR A 436 50.90 -9.32 6.92
N GLU A 437 51.23 -9.15 5.64
CA GLU A 437 50.39 -9.61 4.52
C GLU A 437 50.04 -11.12 4.60
N ASP A 438 50.93 -11.93 5.20
CA ASP A 438 50.76 -13.37 5.41
C ASP A 438 50.08 -13.75 6.75
N SER A 439 49.52 -12.78 7.48
CA SER A 439 48.85 -13.04 8.76
C SER A 439 47.63 -13.94 8.59
N ILE A 440 47.73 -15.18 9.06
CA ILE A 440 46.67 -16.20 8.97
C ILE A 440 45.62 -15.95 10.05
N VAL A 441 44.39 -15.66 9.64
CA VAL A 441 43.25 -15.49 10.56
C VAL A 441 42.54 -16.82 10.81
N PHE A 442 42.35 -17.63 9.77
CA PHE A 442 41.62 -18.90 9.83
C PHE A 442 42.52 -20.10 9.56
N THR A 443 42.32 -21.17 10.33
CA THR A 443 43.02 -22.46 10.14
C THR A 443 42.00 -23.58 10.02
N ASN A 444 41.56 -23.87 8.79
CA ASN A 444 40.64 -24.97 8.49
C ASN A 444 40.93 -25.53 7.08
N PRO A 445 41.06 -26.86 6.88
CA PRO A 445 41.30 -27.47 5.56
C PRO A 445 40.25 -27.16 4.49
N SER A 446 39.04 -26.76 4.90
CA SER A 446 37.95 -26.38 3.98
C SER A 446 38.04 -24.94 3.48
N ILE A 447 38.98 -24.13 3.98
CA ILE A 447 39.21 -22.75 3.56
C ILE A 447 40.44 -22.71 2.66
N SER A 448 40.37 -21.98 1.55
CA SER A 448 41.51 -21.85 0.65
C SER A 448 42.70 -21.12 1.32
N ALA A 449 43.92 -21.34 0.81
CA ALA A 449 45.10 -20.68 1.35
C ALA A 449 44.98 -19.15 1.35
N GLU A 450 44.28 -18.58 0.36
CA GLU A 450 44.10 -17.13 0.25
C GLU A 450 43.04 -16.61 1.23
N GLU A 451 41.88 -17.28 1.33
CA GLU A 451 40.82 -16.95 2.30
C GLU A 451 41.25 -17.19 3.76
N SER A 452 42.35 -17.92 3.99
CA SER A 452 42.90 -18.11 5.34
C SER A 452 43.59 -16.85 5.89
N LYS A 453 43.99 -15.92 5.01
CA LYS A 453 44.74 -14.70 5.36
C LYS A 453 43.80 -13.57 5.80
N LEU A 454 44.23 -12.77 6.77
CA LEU A 454 43.46 -11.62 7.25
C LEU A 454 43.27 -10.56 6.16
N TYR A 455 44.34 -10.23 5.43
CA TYR A 455 44.35 -9.22 4.36
C TYR A 455 43.47 -9.59 3.15
N TYR A 456 42.98 -10.83 3.08
CA TYR A 456 41.92 -11.17 2.14
C TYR A 456 40.62 -10.40 2.42
N TYR A 457 40.32 -10.05 3.68
CA TYR A 457 39.05 -9.44 4.09
C TYR A 457 39.13 -7.95 4.42
N VAL A 458 40.25 -7.51 4.99
CA VAL A 458 40.39 -6.17 5.55
C VAL A 458 40.96 -5.14 4.57
N ASP A 459 40.78 -3.86 4.87
CA ASP A 459 41.41 -2.76 4.17
C ASP A 459 42.94 -2.90 4.26
N PRO A 460 43.67 -2.92 3.12
CA PRO A 460 45.11 -3.17 3.12
C PRO A 460 45.93 -2.03 3.73
N VAL A 461 45.39 -0.82 3.79
CA VAL A 461 46.05 0.37 4.37
C VAL A 461 45.69 0.52 5.84
N LYS A 462 44.43 0.28 6.21
CA LYS A 462 43.92 0.41 7.58
C LYS A 462 43.17 -0.86 7.99
N PRO A 463 43.86 -1.97 8.32
CA PRO A 463 43.22 -3.27 8.53
C PRO A 463 42.34 -3.39 9.79
N PHE A 464 42.49 -2.45 10.74
CA PHE A 464 41.70 -2.42 11.96
C PHE A 464 41.31 -0.98 12.35
N LYS A 465 40.28 -0.88 13.20
CA LYS A 465 39.79 0.33 13.85
C LYS A 465 39.86 0.16 15.37
N LYS A 466 40.06 1.24 16.12
CA LYS A 466 40.15 1.22 17.58
C LYS A 466 38.99 1.99 18.20
N GLU A 467 38.39 1.43 19.26
CA GLU A 467 37.27 2.04 19.99
C GLU A 467 37.58 2.09 21.49
N PHE A 468 37.37 3.25 22.10
CA PHE A 468 37.64 3.49 23.51
C PHE A 468 36.36 3.42 24.33
N TYR A 469 36.32 2.53 25.31
CA TYR A 469 35.19 2.38 26.22
C TYR A 469 35.58 2.78 27.63
N LYS A 470 34.77 3.66 28.22
CA LYS A 470 34.87 4.08 29.62
C LYS A 470 33.84 3.34 30.47
N PHE A 471 34.31 2.47 31.37
CA PHE A 471 33.49 1.84 32.40
C PHE A 471 33.74 2.52 33.75
N GLY A 472 32.89 3.49 34.10
CA GLY A 472 32.98 4.18 35.39
C GLY A 472 34.19 5.12 35.49
N LEU A 473 34.72 5.30 36.71
CA LEU A 473 35.81 6.24 37.00
C LEU A 473 37.21 5.67 36.66
N ASP A 474 37.41 4.34 36.79
CA ASP A 474 38.76 3.75 36.81
C ASP A 474 38.98 2.58 35.82
N SER A 475 38.01 2.22 34.97
CA SER A 475 38.15 1.08 34.05
C SER A 475 37.92 1.49 32.61
N ASN A 476 39.00 1.93 31.95
CA ASN A 476 39.00 2.26 30.54
C ASN A 476 39.63 1.11 29.75
N VAL A 477 39.00 0.71 28.65
CA VAL A 477 39.49 -0.34 27.77
C VAL A 477 39.46 0.10 26.30
N VAL A 478 40.32 -0.50 25.50
CA VAL A 478 40.44 -0.24 24.06
C VAL A 478 40.13 -1.54 23.32
N TYR A 479 39.13 -1.50 22.46
CA TYR A 479 38.80 -2.58 21.55
C TYR A 479 39.44 -2.34 20.19
N PHE A 480 39.94 -3.41 19.57
CA PHE A 480 40.38 -3.39 18.18
C PHE A 480 39.39 -4.19 17.33
N TYR A 481 38.76 -3.54 16.36
CA TYR A 481 37.83 -4.15 15.42
C TYR A 481 38.46 -4.29 14.04
N LEU A 482 38.08 -5.32 13.30
CA LEU A 482 38.47 -5.48 11.90
C LEU A 482 37.84 -4.38 11.04
N ASN A 483 38.61 -3.85 10.10
CA ASN A 483 38.12 -2.88 9.13
C ASN A 483 38.05 -3.51 7.75
N PHE A 484 36.86 -3.95 7.34
CA PHE A 484 36.66 -4.65 6.07
C PHE A 484 36.82 -3.74 4.85
N LYS A 485 37.38 -4.30 3.77
CA LYS A 485 37.55 -3.58 2.50
C LYS A 485 36.24 -3.41 1.71
N SER A 486 35.25 -4.27 1.96
CA SER A 486 33.92 -4.20 1.34
C SER A 486 32.84 -4.92 2.16
N LYS A 487 31.57 -4.73 1.78
CA LYS A 487 30.40 -5.42 2.37
C LYS A 487 30.45 -6.93 2.13
N GLU A 488 30.91 -7.33 0.96
CA GLU A 488 31.08 -8.72 0.55
C GLU A 488 32.19 -9.38 1.39
N ALA A 489 33.32 -8.68 1.56
CA ALA A 489 34.41 -9.17 2.40
C ALA A 489 33.99 -9.41 3.86
N ALA A 490 33.16 -8.53 4.44
CA ALA A 490 32.60 -8.73 5.78
C ALA A 490 31.65 -9.95 5.84
N THR A 491 30.87 -10.16 4.77
CA THR A 491 29.93 -11.29 4.63
C THR A 491 30.69 -12.62 4.52
N ASP A 492 31.73 -12.67 3.69
CA ASP A 492 32.56 -13.86 3.47
C ASP A 492 33.41 -14.19 4.71
N TYR A 493 33.93 -13.17 5.39
CA TYR A 493 34.66 -13.34 6.65
C TYR A 493 33.82 -14.06 7.69
N LEU A 494 32.57 -13.62 7.92
CA LEU A 494 31.70 -14.24 8.92
C LEU A 494 31.33 -15.68 8.56
N LYS A 495 31.11 -15.96 7.28
CA LYS A 495 30.86 -17.31 6.78
C LYS A 495 32.03 -18.25 7.13
N ASN A 496 33.26 -17.81 6.88
CA ASN A 496 34.46 -18.58 7.19
C ASN A 496 34.75 -18.65 8.70
N TYR A 497 34.40 -17.60 9.45
CA TYR A 497 34.46 -17.60 10.91
C TYR A 497 33.62 -18.74 11.50
N GLU A 498 32.38 -18.91 11.05
CA GLU A 498 31.49 -19.97 11.55
C GLU A 498 32.02 -21.37 11.20
N ILE A 499 32.62 -21.55 10.02
CA ILE A 499 33.27 -22.81 9.62
C ILE A 499 34.45 -23.15 10.55
N CYS A 500 35.23 -22.16 10.95
CA CYS A 500 36.37 -22.34 11.84
C CYS A 500 36.00 -22.48 13.32
N TYR A 501 34.97 -21.78 13.75
CA TYR A 501 34.62 -21.60 15.15
C TYR A 501 33.12 -21.85 15.39
N PRO A 502 32.59 -23.03 15.02
CA PRO A 502 31.16 -23.31 15.09
C PRO A 502 30.65 -23.13 16.52
N GLY A 503 29.59 -22.33 16.67
CA GLY A 503 28.97 -22.03 17.96
C GLY A 503 29.77 -21.11 18.89
N LYS A 504 30.89 -20.52 18.45
CA LYS A 504 31.68 -19.56 19.27
C LYS A 504 31.22 -18.11 19.16
N ILE A 505 30.37 -17.79 18.17
CA ILE A 505 29.78 -16.46 17.98
C ILE A 505 28.88 -16.06 19.16
N TYR A 506 28.53 -17.01 20.03
CA TYR A 506 27.61 -16.82 21.13
C TYR A 506 28.18 -17.23 22.49
N ASN A 507 28.64 -16.26 23.27
CA ASN A 507 29.00 -16.48 24.68
C ASN A 507 28.26 -15.45 25.56
N GLY A 508 27.00 -15.75 25.92
CA GLY A 508 26.34 -15.10 27.06
C GLY A 508 25.35 -13.97 26.76
N PHE A 509 24.79 -13.87 25.55
CA PHE A 509 23.74 -12.88 25.24
C PHE A 509 22.36 -13.54 25.09
N PRO A 510 21.61 -13.83 26.17
CA PRO A 510 20.41 -14.67 26.09
C PRO A 510 19.39 -14.11 25.08
N ILE A 511 18.95 -14.97 24.16
CA ILE A 511 17.90 -14.71 23.16
C ILE A 511 16.80 -15.74 23.37
N THR A 512 15.55 -15.32 23.25
CA THR A 512 14.40 -16.22 23.45
C THR A 512 14.14 -17.01 22.17
N GLU A 513 14.03 -16.33 21.03
CA GLU A 513 13.74 -16.95 19.73
C GLU A 513 14.07 -15.99 18.57
N ILE A 514 14.53 -16.55 17.45
CA ILE A 514 14.63 -15.86 16.16
C ILE A 514 14.22 -16.84 15.08
N THR A 515 12.99 -16.71 14.60
CA THR A 515 12.42 -17.63 13.60
C THR A 515 12.25 -16.95 12.25
N ILE A 516 12.66 -17.63 11.17
CA ILE A 516 12.45 -17.18 9.79
C ILE A 516 11.78 -18.28 8.99
N ASN A 517 11.20 -17.92 7.85
CA ASN A 517 10.79 -18.91 6.86
C ASN A 517 12.03 -19.40 6.09
N HIS A 518 12.28 -20.70 6.04
CA HIS A 518 13.47 -21.27 5.39
C HIS A 518 13.22 -21.69 3.94
N SER A 519 12.05 -21.41 3.37
CA SER A 519 11.77 -21.68 1.96
C SER A 519 12.70 -20.85 1.06
N PRO A 520 13.43 -21.45 0.10
CA PRO A 520 14.46 -20.77 -0.72
C PRO A 520 13.98 -19.50 -1.43
N ASP A 521 12.72 -19.46 -1.84
CA ASP A 521 12.13 -18.33 -2.57
C ASP A 521 11.60 -17.21 -1.67
N THR A 522 11.60 -17.40 -0.34
CA THR A 522 10.97 -16.49 0.61
C THR A 522 11.94 -15.53 1.28
N VAL A 523 13.23 -15.84 1.31
CA VAL A 523 14.24 -15.00 1.98
C VAL A 523 15.30 -14.54 1.00
N ASN A 524 15.46 -13.22 0.91
CA ASN A 524 16.53 -12.60 0.16
C ASN A 524 17.24 -11.56 1.02
N SER A 525 18.54 -11.71 1.17
CA SER A 525 19.35 -10.88 2.03
C SER A 525 20.73 -10.64 1.44
N ALA A 526 21.20 -9.41 1.58
CA ALA A 526 22.53 -9.03 1.15
C ALA A 526 23.60 -9.64 2.06
N GLY A 527 23.43 -9.54 3.36
CA GLY A 527 24.30 -10.14 4.37
C GLY A 527 23.78 -11.46 4.92
N ASN A 528 24.58 -12.07 5.78
CA ASN A 528 24.24 -13.28 6.51
C ASN A 528 23.11 -13.04 7.53
N LEU A 529 22.40 -14.11 7.91
CA LEU A 529 21.29 -14.07 8.86
C LEU A 529 21.60 -14.91 10.10
N LEU A 530 21.53 -14.30 11.29
CA LEU A 530 21.70 -15.01 12.56
C LEU A 530 20.35 -15.47 13.12
N THR A 531 20.06 -16.75 12.95
CA THR A 531 18.80 -17.38 13.41
C THR A 531 18.99 -18.13 14.73
N TYR A 532 17.92 -18.34 15.49
CA TYR A 532 17.96 -18.99 16.79
C TYR A 532 16.76 -19.91 16.96
N GLU A 533 17.03 -21.23 16.93
CA GLU A 533 16.08 -22.29 17.29
C GLU A 533 16.54 -22.94 18.61
N ASP A 534 17.56 -23.81 18.57
CA ASP A 534 18.20 -24.41 19.76
C ASP A 534 19.54 -23.73 20.12
N SER A 535 20.18 -23.16 19.11
CA SER A 535 21.44 -22.41 19.20
C SER A 535 21.45 -21.35 18.11
N LEU A 536 22.33 -20.35 18.26
CA LEU A 536 22.56 -19.37 17.22
C LEU A 536 23.19 -20.06 16.00
N LYS A 537 22.66 -19.81 14.81
CA LYS A 537 23.13 -20.36 13.54
C LYS A 537 23.22 -19.26 12.50
N ILE A 538 24.29 -19.29 11.69
CA ILE A 538 24.41 -18.41 10.54
C ILE A 538 23.82 -19.09 9.31
N THR A 539 22.87 -18.41 8.67
CA THR A 539 22.39 -18.75 7.34
C THR A 539 23.02 -17.77 6.34
N PRO A 540 23.77 -18.23 5.33
CA PRO A 540 24.33 -17.35 4.32
C PRO A 540 23.25 -16.55 3.58
N GLY A 541 23.53 -15.27 3.34
CA GLY A 541 22.72 -14.46 2.44
C GLY A 541 22.88 -14.93 0.99
N ASN A 542 21.93 -14.57 0.14
CA ASN A 542 21.92 -14.92 -1.28
C ASN A 542 22.34 -13.75 -2.19
N ASN A 543 22.76 -12.60 -1.63
CA ASN A 543 23.25 -11.44 -2.39
C ASN A 543 22.33 -11.06 -3.56
N GLY A 544 21.00 -11.09 -3.35
CA GLY A 544 20.05 -10.84 -4.43
C GLY A 544 20.19 -9.44 -5.04
N LEU A 545 19.75 -9.28 -6.28
CA LEU A 545 19.65 -7.97 -6.93
C LEU A 545 18.47 -7.19 -6.35
N PHE A 546 18.77 -6.06 -5.70
CA PHE A 546 17.82 -5.11 -5.10
C PHE A 546 17.39 -4.06 -6.11
N THR A 547 16.30 -4.31 -6.86
CA THR A 547 15.76 -3.38 -7.87
C THR A 547 14.31 -3.02 -7.59
N ASN A 548 14.04 -2.16 -6.60
CA ASN A 548 12.69 -1.66 -6.33
C ASN A 548 12.69 -0.16 -6.02
N ASN A 549 11.75 0.60 -6.59
CA ASN A 549 11.63 2.06 -6.45
C ASN A 549 10.99 2.51 -5.11
N TYR A 550 11.19 1.74 -4.04
CA TYR A 550 10.54 1.99 -2.75
C TYR A 550 11.02 3.29 -2.08
N GLU A 551 12.26 3.72 -2.34
CA GLU A 551 12.78 4.97 -1.79
C GLU A 551 12.03 6.20 -2.33
N LEU A 552 11.76 6.24 -3.63
CA LEU A 552 10.95 7.32 -4.21
C LEU A 552 9.51 7.27 -3.70
N GLN A 553 8.93 6.07 -3.64
CA GLN A 553 7.56 5.89 -3.14
C GLN A 553 7.43 6.36 -1.69
N TYR A 554 8.38 6.01 -0.83
CA TYR A 554 8.44 6.47 0.55
C TYR A 554 8.59 7.98 0.64
N SER A 555 9.53 8.56 -0.12
CA SER A 555 9.75 10.02 -0.17
C SER A 555 8.47 10.77 -0.57
N ASN A 556 7.75 10.26 -1.56
CA ASN A 556 6.49 10.83 -2.01
C ASN A 556 5.39 10.68 -0.95
N LEU A 557 5.17 9.46 -0.43
CA LEU A 557 4.19 9.19 0.63
C LEU A 557 4.42 10.07 1.87
N SER A 558 5.67 10.28 2.26
CA SER A 558 6.06 11.11 3.41
C SER A 558 5.74 12.60 3.24
N LYS A 559 5.38 13.04 2.03
CA LYS A 559 5.07 14.44 1.70
C LYS A 559 3.66 14.64 1.16
N THR A 560 3.05 13.62 0.54
CA THR A 560 1.78 13.77 -0.19
C THR A 560 0.70 12.76 0.17
N LEU A 561 1.04 11.69 0.90
CA LEU A 561 0.22 10.47 1.06
C LEU A 561 0.01 9.65 -0.23
N GLU A 562 0.74 9.99 -1.30
CA GLU A 562 0.64 9.32 -2.59
C GLU A 562 2.01 8.81 -3.05
N LYS A 563 2.09 7.56 -3.52
CA LYS A 563 3.35 6.91 -3.92
C LYS A 563 4.02 7.57 -5.12
N ASN A 564 3.22 8.13 -6.03
CA ASN A 564 3.65 8.52 -7.37
C ASN A 564 3.60 10.03 -7.60
N ILE A 565 3.32 10.81 -6.55
CA ILE A 565 3.25 12.27 -6.63
C ILE A 565 4.32 12.89 -5.74
N THR A 566 5.24 13.61 -6.37
CA THR A 566 6.23 14.43 -5.67
C THR A 566 5.54 15.67 -5.11
N GLY A 567 5.71 15.87 -3.79
CA GLY A 567 5.32 17.09 -3.11
C GLY A 567 6.53 17.81 -2.51
N GLU A 568 6.35 19.10 -2.23
CA GLU A 568 7.25 19.88 -1.41
C GLU A 568 6.61 20.16 -0.05
N GLY A 569 7.44 20.36 0.97
CA GLY A 569 6.98 20.57 2.34
C GLY A 569 6.52 19.29 3.02
N THR A 570 5.61 19.44 3.97
CA THR A 570 5.04 18.35 4.76
C THR A 570 3.69 17.89 4.23
N VAL A 571 3.17 16.75 4.67
CA VAL A 571 1.80 16.30 4.31
C VAL A 571 0.75 17.34 4.65
N PHE A 572 0.87 18.03 5.79
CA PHE A 572 -0.06 19.11 6.12
C PHE A 572 0.01 20.25 5.10
N ASP A 573 1.23 20.65 4.70
CA ASP A 573 1.40 21.70 3.70
C ASP A 573 0.91 21.27 2.32
N TYR A 574 0.98 19.98 1.99
CA TYR A 574 0.46 19.46 0.73
C TYR A 574 -1.07 19.42 0.71
N LEU A 575 -1.71 19.09 1.85
CA LEU A 575 -3.16 18.91 1.93
C LEU A 575 -3.93 20.18 2.29
N ILE A 576 -3.39 21.03 3.17
CA ILE A 576 -4.15 22.06 3.88
C ILE A 576 -3.61 23.48 3.63
N HIS A 577 -4.53 24.42 3.43
CA HIS A 577 -4.25 25.86 3.45
C HIS A 577 -4.13 26.39 4.89
N GLY A 578 -2.98 26.14 5.53
CA GLY A 578 -2.71 26.65 6.87
C GLY A 578 -2.73 28.18 6.98
N ASP A 579 -2.44 28.89 5.89
CA ASP A 579 -2.56 30.33 5.72
C ASP A 579 -4.02 30.81 5.83
N ARG A 580 -4.96 30.16 5.13
CA ARG A 580 -6.40 30.49 5.21
C ARG A 580 -6.97 30.22 6.59
N ILE A 581 -6.50 29.19 7.29
CA ILE A 581 -6.90 28.91 8.67
C ILE A 581 -6.46 30.06 9.60
N LYS A 582 -5.23 30.53 9.46
CA LYS A 582 -4.71 31.68 10.23
C LYS A 582 -5.50 32.96 9.95
N GLU A 583 -5.75 33.26 8.68
CA GLU A 583 -6.54 34.43 8.25
C GLU A 583 -7.94 34.41 8.86
N ASP A 584 -8.69 33.31 8.67
CA ASP A 584 -10.08 33.20 9.08
C ASP A 584 -10.26 33.14 10.61
N GLY A 585 -9.22 32.70 11.33
CA GLY A 585 -9.18 32.55 12.79
C GLY A 585 -8.60 33.73 13.57
N ALA A 586 -7.88 34.65 12.92
CA ALA A 586 -7.12 35.72 13.58
C ALA A 586 -7.95 36.59 14.54
N LEU A 587 -9.19 36.91 14.17
CA LEU A 587 -10.10 37.73 14.98
C LEU A 587 -11.05 36.93 15.88
N LYS A 588 -10.94 35.59 15.87
CA LYS A 588 -11.84 34.68 16.58
C LYS A 588 -11.11 33.81 17.61
N GLY A 589 -9.97 34.30 18.11
CA GLY A 589 -9.13 33.54 19.04
C GLY A 589 -8.64 32.20 18.46
N GLY A 590 -8.39 32.15 17.15
CA GLY A 590 -7.92 30.96 16.44
C GLY A 590 -9.03 30.12 15.81
N GLN A 591 -10.30 30.30 16.19
CA GLN A 591 -11.41 29.51 15.63
C GLN A 591 -11.75 29.95 14.20
N ALA A 592 -11.20 29.30 13.18
CA ALA A 592 -11.45 29.63 11.77
C ALA A 592 -12.88 29.25 11.34
N LEU A 593 -13.28 28.00 11.61
CA LEU A 593 -14.60 27.46 11.30
C LEU A 593 -15.07 26.46 12.37
N LEU A 594 -16.32 26.58 12.80
CA LEU A 594 -17.01 25.60 13.63
C LEU A 594 -18.38 25.29 13.04
N ILE A 595 -18.65 24.03 12.75
CA ILE A 595 -19.95 23.52 12.32
C ILE A 595 -20.34 22.39 13.26
N ASN A 596 -21.54 22.48 13.84
CA ASN A 596 -22.12 21.44 14.68
C ASN A 596 -23.64 21.49 14.47
N ASN A 597 -24.15 20.71 13.52
CA ASN A 597 -25.54 20.76 13.06
C ASN A 597 -26.35 19.50 13.40
N GLY A 598 -25.80 18.60 14.20
CA GLY A 598 -26.41 17.32 14.56
C GLY A 598 -26.17 16.18 13.54
N TYR A 599 -25.73 16.50 12.32
CA TYR A 599 -25.36 15.51 11.30
C TYR A 599 -23.85 15.29 11.24
N TYR A 600 -23.07 16.36 11.37
CA TYR A 600 -21.62 16.27 11.44
C TYR A 600 -21.02 17.44 12.23
N TYR A 601 -19.77 17.24 12.62
CA TYR A 601 -18.94 18.16 13.37
C TYR A 601 -17.70 18.52 12.57
N VAL A 602 -17.54 19.81 12.23
CA VAL A 602 -16.31 20.34 11.65
C VAL A 602 -15.70 21.38 12.57
N ASN A 603 -14.44 21.21 12.94
CA ASN A 603 -13.70 22.16 13.75
C ASN A 603 -12.34 22.46 13.12
N VAL A 604 -12.18 23.69 12.63
CA VAL A 604 -10.94 24.18 12.01
C VAL A 604 -10.38 25.31 12.86
N VAL A 605 -9.16 25.13 13.37
CA VAL A 605 -8.54 26.02 14.36
C VAL A 605 -7.10 26.34 14.01
N ASP A 606 -6.74 27.62 14.05
CA ASP A 606 -5.35 28.04 14.20
C ASP A 606 -4.99 28.07 15.68
N ASN A 607 -4.35 27.02 16.18
CA ASN A 607 -3.90 26.94 17.57
C ASN A 607 -2.38 27.10 17.69
N ARG A 608 -1.63 26.92 16.60
CA ARG A 608 -0.18 27.15 16.56
C ARG A 608 0.18 28.60 16.85
N SER A 609 -0.51 29.56 16.25
CA SER A 609 -0.21 30.99 16.48
C SER A 609 -0.47 31.44 17.92
N PHE A 610 -1.25 30.66 18.68
CA PHE A 610 -1.59 30.91 20.07
C PHE A 610 -0.78 30.07 21.05
N GLY A 611 0.00 29.09 20.57
CA GLY A 611 0.87 28.27 21.40
C GLY A 611 0.15 27.30 22.34
N VAL A 612 -1.10 26.94 22.06
CA VAL A 612 -1.91 26.05 22.91
C VAL A 612 -2.39 24.84 22.11
N PRO A 613 -2.23 23.60 22.60
CA PRO A 613 -2.80 22.42 21.95
C PRO A 613 -4.34 22.49 21.89
N LEU A 614 -4.93 21.98 20.82
CA LEU A 614 -6.38 21.81 20.74
C LEU A 614 -6.77 20.60 21.60
N PHE A 615 -7.42 20.86 22.74
CA PHE A 615 -7.97 19.81 23.59
C PHE A 615 -9.33 19.35 23.09
N PHE A 616 -9.37 18.21 22.38
CA PHE A 616 -10.60 17.61 21.89
C PHE A 616 -11.16 16.58 22.88
N LYS A 617 -12.28 16.94 23.51
CA LYS A 617 -12.98 16.12 24.51
C LYS A 617 -14.46 15.88 24.20
N GLU A 618 -14.92 16.34 23.04
CA GLU A 618 -16.32 16.24 22.66
C GLU A 618 -16.68 14.78 22.36
N THR A 619 -17.68 14.24 23.04
CA THR A 619 -18.09 12.83 22.91
C THR A 619 -19.06 12.63 21.76
N ASN A 620 -19.02 11.46 21.11
CA ASN A 620 -19.97 11.05 20.06
C ASN A 620 -20.04 12.04 18.88
N LYS A 621 -18.90 12.60 18.48
CA LYS A 621 -18.80 13.47 17.31
C LYS A 621 -18.29 12.70 16.10
N GLU A 622 -18.82 13.07 14.94
CA GLU A 622 -18.36 12.57 13.65
C GLU A 622 -18.16 13.70 12.64
N GLY A 623 -17.06 13.68 11.88
CA GLY A 623 -16.76 14.69 10.86
C GLY A 623 -15.26 14.98 10.69
N ILE A 624 -14.87 16.26 10.65
CA ILE A 624 -13.49 16.69 10.31
C ILE A 624 -12.94 17.63 11.39
N ILE A 625 -11.75 17.35 11.88
CA ILE A 625 -10.99 18.25 12.77
C ILE A 625 -9.69 18.64 12.07
N ILE A 626 -9.40 19.94 12.00
CA ILE A 626 -8.15 20.47 11.44
C ILE A 626 -7.56 21.48 12.41
N ALA A 627 -6.31 21.27 12.82
CA ALA A 627 -5.57 22.23 13.64
C ALA A 627 -4.21 22.55 13.03
N THR A 628 -3.76 23.81 13.09
CA THR A 628 -2.42 24.20 12.59
C THR A 628 -1.27 23.73 13.47
N GLY A 629 -1.54 23.44 14.74
CA GLY A 629 -0.61 22.92 15.74
C GLY A 629 -1.12 21.63 16.37
N ASP A 630 -0.69 21.36 17.60
CA ASP A 630 -0.91 20.08 18.28
C ASP A 630 -2.37 19.83 18.65
N ILE A 631 -2.77 18.56 18.69
CA ILE A 631 -4.10 18.11 19.11
C ILE A 631 -3.97 17.05 20.21
N GLU A 632 -4.74 17.23 21.29
CA GLU A 632 -4.91 16.23 22.34
C GLU A 632 -6.30 15.61 22.22
N VAL A 633 -6.37 14.31 21.93
CA VAL A 633 -7.63 13.59 21.67
C VAL A 633 -8.00 12.76 22.89
N CYS A 634 -9.09 13.11 23.56
CA CYS A 634 -9.53 12.50 24.82
C CYS A 634 -10.87 11.77 24.72
N SER A 635 -11.47 11.70 23.53
CA SER A 635 -12.79 11.10 23.29
C SER A 635 -12.82 10.36 21.96
N ASP A 636 -13.79 9.46 21.84
CA ASP A 636 -14.08 8.75 20.59
C ASP A 636 -14.47 9.72 19.46
N PHE A 637 -14.02 9.41 18.25
CA PHE A 637 -14.29 10.22 17.06
C PHE A 637 -14.45 9.36 15.82
N LYS A 638 -15.38 9.74 14.95
CA LYS A 638 -15.60 9.09 13.65
C LYS A 638 -15.39 10.08 12.50
N GLY A 639 -14.43 9.83 11.62
CA GLY A 639 -14.05 10.73 10.53
C GLY A 639 -12.55 10.98 10.53
N LEU A 640 -12.14 12.23 10.30
CA LEU A 640 -10.75 12.58 10.00
C LEU A 640 -10.23 13.68 10.93
N ILE A 641 -9.07 13.44 11.55
CA ILE A 641 -8.34 14.43 12.34
C ILE A 641 -7.01 14.74 11.67
N ILE A 642 -6.78 16.01 11.36
CA ILE A 642 -5.55 16.53 10.75
C ILE A 642 -4.92 17.56 11.68
N SER A 643 -3.66 17.33 12.06
CA SER A 643 -2.87 18.27 12.86
C SER A 643 -1.64 18.69 12.07
N GLY A 644 -1.36 20.00 12.02
CA GLY A 644 -0.11 20.55 11.51
C GLY A 644 1.08 20.31 12.44
N GLY A 645 0.83 19.82 13.67
CA GLY A 645 1.82 19.40 14.65
C GLY A 645 1.63 17.95 15.07
N LYS A 646 1.71 17.69 16.38
CA LYS A 646 1.60 16.35 16.98
C LYS A 646 0.16 16.04 17.41
N ILE A 647 -0.27 14.79 17.20
CA ILE A 647 -1.49 14.24 17.79
C ILE A 647 -1.11 13.39 19.01
N THR A 648 -1.72 13.67 20.16
CA THR A 648 -1.53 12.90 21.40
C THR A 648 -2.85 12.27 21.82
N LEU A 649 -2.85 10.95 22.01
CA LEU A 649 -4.04 10.19 22.36
C LEU A 649 -4.10 9.93 23.87
N TYR A 650 -5.27 10.19 24.45
CA TYR A 650 -5.58 9.99 25.86
C TYR A 650 -6.89 9.20 26.04
N ASN A 651 -7.15 8.75 27.27
CA ASN A 651 -8.42 8.15 27.72
C ASN A 651 -8.97 7.01 26.86
N GLY A 652 -8.11 6.28 26.13
CA GLY A 652 -8.49 5.10 25.37
C GLY A 652 -9.46 5.36 24.21
N ALA A 653 -9.27 6.49 23.52
CA ALA A 653 -10.11 6.91 22.40
C ALA A 653 -10.24 5.84 21.29
N ASN A 654 -11.46 5.64 20.81
CA ASN A 654 -11.82 4.87 19.62
C ASN A 654 -11.97 5.80 18.41
N LEU A 655 -11.09 5.64 17.42
CA LEU A 655 -10.96 6.57 16.30
C LEU A 655 -11.24 5.80 15.00
N ASN A 656 -12.34 6.12 14.34
CA ASN A 656 -12.79 5.39 13.15
C ASN A 656 -12.83 6.32 11.94
N ALA A 657 -12.06 6.05 10.89
CA ALA A 657 -12.19 6.74 9.61
C ALA A 657 -13.57 6.50 8.99
N ASP A 658 -14.07 7.50 8.26
CA ASP A 658 -15.35 7.40 7.53
C ASP A 658 -15.25 8.14 6.20
N SER A 659 -14.81 7.40 5.18
CA SER A 659 -14.58 7.88 3.81
C SER A 659 -15.83 8.49 3.18
N GLU A 660 -17.00 7.91 3.45
CA GLU A 660 -18.28 8.37 2.90
C GLU A 660 -18.71 9.68 3.56
N LEU A 661 -18.61 9.78 4.88
CA LEU A 661 -18.88 11.00 5.63
C LEU A 661 -17.95 12.15 5.19
N ILE A 662 -16.64 11.89 5.08
CA ILE A 662 -15.68 12.93 4.64
C ILE A 662 -16.02 13.41 3.24
N SER A 663 -16.31 12.49 2.32
CA SER A 663 -16.69 12.81 0.95
C SER A 663 -17.98 13.62 0.89
N SER A 664 -19.00 13.27 1.69
CA SER A 664 -20.26 14.01 1.80
C SER A 664 -20.03 15.44 2.30
N ILE A 665 -19.31 15.62 3.42
CA ILE A 665 -19.03 16.95 4.00
C ILE A 665 -18.32 17.84 2.98
N LEU A 666 -17.30 17.32 2.29
CA LEU A 666 -16.52 18.09 1.33
C LEU A 666 -17.30 18.36 0.04
N SER A 667 -18.19 17.48 -0.40
CA SER A 667 -19.04 17.72 -1.56
C SER A 667 -20.07 18.83 -1.31
N GLU A 668 -20.66 18.87 -0.12
CA GLU A 668 -21.76 19.78 0.22
C GLU A 668 -21.29 21.13 0.75
N ASN A 669 -20.10 21.20 1.36
CA ASN A 669 -19.68 22.37 2.13
C ASN A 669 -18.47 23.11 1.56
N ALA A 670 -18.76 24.15 0.76
CA ALA A 670 -17.73 25.04 0.19
C ALA A 670 -16.86 25.74 1.25
N LYS A 671 -17.39 26.02 2.44
CA LYS A 671 -16.62 26.65 3.52
C LYS A 671 -15.57 25.71 4.10
N VAL A 672 -15.85 24.40 4.11
CA VAL A 672 -14.88 23.39 4.55
C VAL A 672 -13.82 23.19 3.46
N ARG A 673 -14.23 23.10 2.19
CA ARG A 673 -13.31 22.96 1.03
C ARG A 673 -12.24 24.05 0.96
N ARG A 674 -12.57 25.27 1.39
CA ARG A 674 -11.61 26.40 1.46
C ARG A 674 -10.28 26.03 2.11
N TYR A 675 -10.27 25.10 3.05
CA TYR A 675 -9.05 24.72 3.78
C TYR A 675 -8.26 23.59 3.13
N PHE A 676 -8.77 22.94 2.07
CA PHE A 676 -8.11 21.82 1.40
C PHE A 676 -7.56 22.25 0.05
N LYS A 677 -6.25 22.07 -0.17
CA LYS A 677 -5.54 22.51 -1.39
C LYS A 677 -6.02 21.83 -2.67
N GLU A 678 -6.56 20.63 -2.51
CA GLU A 678 -7.08 19.83 -3.60
C GLU A 678 -8.26 20.48 -4.34
N PHE A 679 -8.95 21.41 -3.70
CA PHE A 679 -10.09 22.15 -4.29
C PHE A 679 -9.72 23.53 -4.82
N ASP A 680 -8.43 23.89 -4.84
CA ASP A 680 -7.97 25.10 -5.52
C ASP A 680 -8.03 24.89 -7.04
N THR A 681 -9.20 25.17 -7.62
CA THR A 681 -9.32 25.37 -9.06
C THR A 681 -8.80 26.78 -9.39
N ASN A 682 -7.91 26.89 -10.37
CA ASN A 682 -7.37 28.14 -10.92
C ASN A 682 -8.44 29.04 -11.60
N ASN A 683 -9.56 29.36 -10.96
CA ASN A 683 -10.47 30.44 -11.35
C ASN A 683 -11.41 30.74 -10.16
N GLU A 684 -11.30 31.95 -9.61
CA GLU A 684 -12.19 32.49 -8.57
C GLU A 684 -13.60 32.85 -9.09
N ASP A 685 -13.90 32.62 -10.38
CA ASP A 685 -15.14 33.03 -11.04
C ASP A 685 -15.92 31.84 -11.64
N GLU A 686 -16.41 30.89 -10.84
CA GLU A 686 -17.53 30.04 -11.28
C GLU A 686 -18.49 29.73 -10.12
N THR A 687 -19.34 30.70 -9.79
CA THR A 687 -20.66 30.40 -9.22
C THR A 687 -21.49 29.65 -10.26
N GLY A 688 -21.41 28.31 -10.29
CA GLY A 688 -22.30 27.52 -11.14
C GLY A 688 -21.81 26.17 -11.67
N ALA A 689 -20.71 25.59 -11.19
CA ALA A 689 -20.32 24.25 -11.63
C ALA A 689 -21.22 23.18 -11.00
N SER A 690 -22.26 22.75 -11.73
CA SER A 690 -22.97 21.52 -11.45
C SER A 690 -22.00 20.34 -11.61
N PHE A 691 -21.73 19.62 -10.52
CA PHE A 691 -20.98 18.37 -10.53
C PHE A 691 -21.76 17.30 -11.30
N GLN A 692 -21.42 17.08 -12.57
CA GLN A 692 -21.91 15.91 -13.30
C GLN A 692 -21.06 14.70 -12.89
N LYS A 693 -21.71 13.75 -12.23
CA LYS A 693 -21.21 12.41 -11.89
C LYS A 693 -20.90 11.66 -13.19
N PHE A 694 -19.66 11.22 -13.39
CA PHE A 694 -19.31 10.24 -14.43
C PHE A 694 -18.96 8.94 -13.73
N ALA A 695 -19.74 7.90 -13.95
CA ALA A 695 -19.35 6.52 -13.64
C ALA A 695 -18.61 5.93 -14.84
N ILE A 696 -17.71 4.96 -14.64
CA ILE A 696 -17.05 4.23 -15.75
C ILE A 696 -18.10 3.61 -16.69
N THR A 697 -19.28 3.26 -16.16
CA THR A 697 -20.45 2.80 -16.93
C THR A 697 -21.04 3.84 -17.89
N ASP A 698 -20.74 5.14 -17.69
CA ASP A 698 -21.18 6.25 -18.53
C ASP A 698 -20.21 6.54 -19.69
N LEU A 699 -18.99 6.00 -19.61
CA LEU A 699 -17.99 6.06 -20.69
C LEU A 699 -18.37 5.15 -21.86
N ILE A 700 -19.21 4.15 -21.62
CA ILE A 700 -19.67 3.19 -22.63
C ILE A 700 -21.15 3.38 -22.91
N GLN A 701 -21.48 3.70 -24.16
CA GLN A 701 -22.84 3.98 -24.59
C GLN A 701 -23.23 3.10 -25.77
N TYR A 702 -24.49 2.66 -25.82
CA TYR A 702 -25.04 1.99 -26.99
C TYR A 702 -25.39 3.03 -28.05
N GLU A 703 -24.98 2.80 -29.29
CA GLU A 703 -25.38 3.59 -30.45
C GLU A 703 -26.04 2.71 -31.52
N ASN A 704 -26.88 3.32 -32.35
CA ASN A 704 -27.53 2.68 -33.51
C ASN A 704 -28.28 1.38 -33.19
N TRP A 705 -28.87 1.31 -31.99
CA TRP A 705 -29.60 0.14 -31.50
C TRP A 705 -30.78 -0.22 -32.42
N LYS A 706 -30.79 -1.45 -32.93
CA LYS A 706 -31.82 -1.98 -33.83
C LYS A 706 -32.28 -3.36 -33.38
N LYS A 707 -33.60 -3.52 -33.28
CA LYS A 707 -34.29 -4.79 -33.01
C LYS A 707 -34.77 -5.43 -34.32
N LYS A 708 -34.56 -6.74 -34.47
CA LYS A 708 -35.12 -7.55 -35.57
C LYS A 708 -35.58 -8.91 -35.14
#